data_AF-A0A2S4K0B1-F1
#
_entry.id   AF-A0A2S4K0B1-F1
#
_cell.length_a   1.000
_cell.length_b   1.000
_cell.length_c   1.000
_cell.angle_alpha   90.00
_cell.angle_beta   90.00
_cell.angle_gamma   90.00
#
_symmetry.space_group_name_H-M   'P 1'
#
loop_
_entity.id
_entity.type
_entity.pdbx_description
1 polymer ?
#
loop_
_entity_poly.entity_id
_entity_poly.type
_entity_poly.pdbx_seq_one_letter_code
_entity_poly.pdbx_strand_id
1 'polypeptide(L)'
;MGRRNILGYNFKEDFSGRIRMKWCLYTRTAGEEKDRRREGRCWYRAVAVILAVFTVIACPSPTNSTKERSGHDILSFRFPAALNDALDSDVNAEINELEITLTLPFGTDRTALIAQFTTNAVGVFREADIPQEQESGVTENDFTEPLEYRVTAGDGTSAIYTVRVRYHAITDTIPASGSMTAQGSADLNWEAIGEDFLYEVQIATSEEGVASAEVIRVNTNTLTPENPPEGSVWYWRVRALRDALEGDASPVTDWSEISVLHLNWEQNMSDPVILQGPDTGVSTANTTPVLSWLEHPGAEAYEMQLVQDDEDGLISVEPVRLEGLSREFDEPLDNNSTFWWRVRAVATDAVTGNAIYSPYSLTRSFAVAWGTEGPEGGIRFASELALLNTPALLGGSYTLANDIDLSGYEKWTPIGSNSDPFTGTFDGQGFTITGLTIDSSQSGVGFFGRVSGATIRNVRLQDVSVRGRGSVGALIGNASIFPKNADITVENCHVTGSVSGNSSTHTGVGGLIGTATDSSSDRKDATVSILNSSSDCSVVNEHRNTGGLLGVFHLPSYHGVQLFVHLTVSGSFATGDVIGRHSGGLTPVSSTGGLIGRVSYERGSQVSISGSGASGNVTVLEGGSSVGGFIGSIGGPGISGAADVLMITDSFASGNVNAPNSRTVGGFIGSSGGEISPIRIENCRAHGDVHGQATVGGFIGSSGGAHITTPSASRFWHSVIISCYATGDVSGNGGDIGGFVGYHAPSFTDRPTETVIQDSYARGNVSGGGAGGFAGSASADIFRSYSTGRVDGTSSAGGFASGRGVAAKVEGCFYDRETSGQMDNTGRGTPQYTTNMKDNQIYRDAGWDFVGESQNGTEGIWNRATTVNDGYPYLEAVTLR
;
A
#
# COMPACT_ATOMS: atom_id res chain seq x y z
N MET A 1 52.84 4.29 -11.76
CA MET A 1 52.70 3.42 -10.57
C MET A 1 51.22 3.37 -10.24
N GLY A 2 50.48 2.27 -10.13
CA GLY A 2 50.74 0.85 -10.25
C GLY A 2 49.38 0.13 -10.12
N ARG A 3 49.19 -0.89 -10.97
CA ARG A 3 48.03 -1.77 -11.22
C ARG A 3 47.13 -2.15 -10.02
N ARG A 4 45.84 -2.42 -10.32
CA ARG A 4 45.00 -3.59 -9.94
C ARG A 4 43.56 -3.33 -10.42
N ASN A 5 42.68 -4.28 -10.74
CA ASN A 5 42.73 -5.62 -11.33
C ASN A 5 41.28 -5.85 -11.80
N ILE A 6 41.10 -6.32 -13.03
CA ILE A 6 39.80 -6.73 -13.58
C ILE A 6 39.43 -8.10 -13.00
N LEU A 7 38.19 -8.26 -12.53
CA LEU A 7 37.53 -9.56 -12.38
C LEU A 7 36.04 -9.36 -12.69
N GLY A 8 35.63 -9.83 -13.87
CA GLY A 8 34.24 -10.05 -14.21
C GLY A 8 33.78 -11.44 -13.76
N TYR A 9 32.48 -11.59 -13.52
CA TYR A 9 31.84 -12.90 -13.38
C TYR A 9 30.58 -12.96 -14.24
N ASN A 10 30.59 -13.91 -15.18
CA ASN A 10 29.43 -14.43 -15.88
C ASN A 10 28.65 -15.36 -14.95
N PHE A 11 27.33 -15.22 -14.87
CA PHE A 11 26.45 -16.27 -14.35
C PHE A 11 25.91 -17.09 -15.53
N LYS A 12 26.13 -18.40 -15.44
CA LYS A 12 25.51 -19.43 -16.29
C LYS A 12 24.61 -20.23 -15.36
N GLU A 13 23.33 -20.32 -15.71
CA GLU A 13 22.35 -21.17 -15.04
C GLU A 13 22.75 -22.64 -15.19
N ASP A 14 22.54 -23.43 -14.13
CA ASP A 14 22.20 -24.85 -14.26
C ASP A 14 21.31 -25.30 -13.11
N PHE A 15 20.22 -25.94 -13.48
CA PHE A 15 19.20 -26.57 -12.65
C PHE A 15 19.74 -27.84 -11.96
N SER A 16 19.57 -27.97 -10.64
CA SER A 16 19.09 -29.22 -10.01
C SER A 16 18.90 -29.05 -8.49
N GLY A 17 17.68 -29.27 -8.01
CA GLY A 17 17.34 -29.19 -6.60
C GLY A 17 17.79 -30.41 -5.78
N ARG A 18 18.19 -30.16 -4.52
CA ARG A 18 17.69 -30.84 -3.32
C ARG A 18 18.35 -30.30 -2.04
N ILE A 19 17.52 -30.21 -1.01
CA ILE A 19 17.74 -29.72 0.36
C ILE A 19 18.69 -30.62 1.15
N ARG A 20 19.58 -30.04 1.99
CA ARG A 20 19.70 -30.31 3.45
C ARG A 20 20.87 -29.54 4.09
N MET A 21 20.55 -28.78 5.15
CA MET A 21 21.47 -28.18 6.11
C MET A 21 22.22 -29.24 6.92
N LYS A 22 23.49 -28.96 7.24
CA LYS A 22 24.18 -29.47 8.44
C LYS A 22 25.21 -28.43 8.91
N TRP A 23 25.04 -27.99 10.16
CA TRP A 23 26.01 -27.21 10.92
C TRP A 23 27.21 -28.08 11.32
N CYS A 24 28.41 -27.51 11.30
CA CYS A 24 29.61 -28.10 11.89
C CYS A 24 30.36 -27.03 12.70
N LEU A 25 30.38 -27.21 14.02
CA LEU A 25 31.17 -26.48 14.99
C LEU A 25 32.58 -27.11 15.04
N TYR A 26 33.64 -26.30 15.07
CA TYR A 26 34.99 -26.78 15.44
C TYR A 26 35.69 -25.78 16.35
N THR A 27 35.96 -26.23 17.58
CA THR A 27 36.87 -25.64 18.57
C THR A 27 38.31 -26.05 18.29
N ARG A 28 39.28 -25.16 18.55
CA ARG A 28 40.61 -25.55 19.07
C ARG A 28 41.36 -24.40 19.73
N THR A 29 41.73 -24.63 20.98
CA THR A 29 42.67 -23.89 21.84
C THR A 29 44.11 -24.39 21.66
N ALA A 30 45.11 -23.52 21.87
CA ALA A 30 46.26 -23.67 22.79
C ALA A 30 47.45 -22.75 22.43
N GLY A 31 48.06 -22.12 23.46
CA GLY A 31 49.45 -21.64 23.40
C GLY A 31 49.76 -20.36 24.18
N GLU A 32 50.07 -20.48 25.48
CA GLU A 32 50.48 -19.43 26.44
C GLU A 32 52.01 -19.13 26.42
N GLU A 33 52.42 -17.94 26.88
CA GLU A 33 53.28 -17.68 28.08
C GLU A 33 53.60 -16.16 28.20
N LYS A 34 53.08 -15.46 29.22
CA LYS A 34 53.64 -15.11 30.56
C LYS A 34 54.31 -13.71 30.63
N ASP A 35 53.75 -12.80 31.45
CA ASP A 35 54.43 -12.35 32.69
C ASP A 35 53.57 -11.43 33.62
N ARG A 36 53.44 -11.90 34.88
CA ARG A 36 53.51 -11.20 36.19
C ARG A 36 52.85 -9.82 36.47
N ARG A 37 51.80 -9.83 37.30
CA ARG A 37 51.69 -9.29 38.70
C ARG A 37 50.25 -8.88 39.07
N ARG A 38 49.57 -9.66 39.93
CA ARG A 38 48.74 -9.29 41.10
C ARG A 38 47.83 -10.46 41.48
N GLU A 39 47.73 -10.69 42.78
CA GLU A 39 47.12 -11.83 43.44
C GLU A 39 45.59 -11.85 43.28
N GLY A 40 45.08 -12.98 42.80
CA GLY A 40 43.78 -13.58 43.13
C GLY A 40 44.06 -14.99 43.66
N ARG A 41 43.18 -15.68 44.40
CA ARG A 41 41.77 -15.90 44.10
C ARG A 41 41.11 -16.66 45.26
N CYS A 42 39.82 -16.41 45.48
CA CYS A 42 38.85 -17.40 45.97
C CYS A 42 38.63 -18.47 44.85
N TRP A 43 38.33 -19.74 45.07
CA TRP A 43 37.11 -20.32 45.66
C TRP A 43 37.32 -21.82 46.00
N TYR A 44 36.48 -22.30 46.92
CA TYR A 44 36.65 -23.45 47.80
C TYR A 44 35.77 -24.66 47.41
N ARG A 45 36.33 -25.87 47.52
CA ARG A 45 35.77 -27.14 48.03
C ARG A 45 36.54 -28.31 47.42
N ALA A 46 36.89 -29.41 48.09
CA ALA A 46 37.15 -29.77 49.48
C ALA A 46 37.70 -31.20 49.38
N VAL A 47 38.85 -31.51 49.98
CA VAL A 47 39.31 -32.89 50.19
C VAL A 47 39.94 -32.96 51.58
N ALA A 48 39.41 -33.88 52.41
CA ALA A 48 40.10 -34.77 53.37
C ALA A 48 41.54 -34.38 53.81
N VAL A 49 41.97 -34.46 55.09
CA VAL A 49 41.65 -35.44 56.15
C VAL A 49 42.55 -35.13 57.39
N ILE A 50 42.09 -35.48 58.62
CA ILE A 50 42.88 -35.94 59.80
C ILE A 50 43.42 -35.00 60.93
N LEU A 51 43.05 -35.40 62.16
CA LEU A 51 43.69 -35.43 63.51
C LEU A 51 44.04 -34.14 64.31
N ALA A 52 43.25 -33.93 65.37
CA ALA A 52 43.59 -33.89 66.81
C ALA A 52 44.90 -33.22 67.32
N VAL A 53 44.79 -32.41 68.39
CA VAL A 53 45.39 -32.61 69.75
C VAL A 53 45.52 -31.28 70.55
N PHE A 54 44.82 -31.21 71.72
CA PHE A 54 45.11 -30.52 73.01
C PHE A 54 45.25 -28.96 73.06
N THR A 55 44.80 -28.19 74.06
CA THR A 55 44.72 -28.33 75.54
C THR A 55 43.68 -27.39 76.21
N VAL A 56 42.88 -27.95 77.12
CA VAL A 56 42.55 -27.58 78.54
C VAL A 56 42.10 -26.16 78.96
N ILE A 57 41.11 -26.17 79.89
CA ILE A 57 40.60 -25.17 80.88
C ILE A 57 39.35 -24.41 80.37
N ALA A 58 38.13 -24.49 80.92
CA ALA A 58 37.63 -24.89 82.24
C ALA A 58 36.19 -25.47 82.20
N CYS A 59 35.91 -26.35 83.18
CA CYS A 59 34.63 -26.92 83.63
C CYS A 59 33.51 -25.88 83.88
N PRO A 60 32.21 -26.25 83.87
CA PRO A 60 31.69 -27.36 84.68
C PRO A 60 30.82 -28.36 83.91
N SER A 61 31.06 -29.63 84.19
CA SER A 61 30.20 -30.77 83.88
C SER A 61 28.78 -30.55 84.44
N PRO A 62 27.71 -30.71 83.66
CA PRO A 62 26.46 -31.23 84.20
C PRO A 62 26.69 -32.73 84.40
N THR A 63 27.04 -33.07 85.64
CA THR A 63 26.66 -34.33 86.30
C THR A 63 26.17 -35.43 85.36
N ASN A 64 27.09 -36.24 84.83
CA ASN A 64 26.88 -37.68 84.97
C ASN A 64 26.90 -37.93 86.48
N SER A 65 25.77 -37.65 87.15
CA SER A 65 25.36 -38.58 88.18
C SER A 65 25.30 -39.89 87.41
N THR A 66 26.25 -40.78 87.67
CA THR A 66 25.85 -42.15 87.94
C THR A 66 24.69 -42.01 88.91
N LYS A 67 23.46 -41.87 88.40
CA LYS A 67 22.26 -42.20 89.15
C LYS A 67 22.58 -43.63 89.49
N GLU A 68 22.95 -43.87 90.76
CA GLU A 68 23.12 -45.22 91.27
C GLU A 68 21.94 -45.98 90.72
N ARG A 69 22.22 -46.98 89.87
CA ARG A 69 21.18 -47.74 89.16
C ARG A 69 20.16 -48.10 90.20
N SER A 70 19.03 -47.40 90.16
CA SER A 70 18.02 -47.61 91.16
C SER A 70 17.42 -48.97 90.81
N GLY A 71 16.99 -49.73 91.81
CA GLY A 71 16.33 -50.99 91.52
C GLY A 71 15.05 -50.83 90.69
N HIS A 72 14.62 -49.59 90.35
CA HIS A 72 13.39 -49.27 89.65
C HIS A 72 13.58 -48.58 88.29
N ASP A 73 14.78 -48.58 87.69
CA ASP A 73 15.01 -47.91 86.40
C ASP A 73 14.48 -48.74 85.19
N ILE A 74 13.74 -48.10 84.28
CA ILE A 74 13.57 -48.57 82.89
C ILE A 74 14.74 -48.00 82.06
N LEU A 75 15.54 -48.90 81.49
CA LEU A 75 16.81 -48.58 80.81
C LEU A 75 16.64 -48.36 79.31
N SER A 76 15.66 -49.03 78.70
CA SER A 76 15.26 -48.82 77.32
C SER A 76 13.77 -49.11 77.20
N PHE A 77 13.10 -48.44 76.27
CA PHE A 77 11.71 -48.69 75.92
C PHE A 77 11.56 -48.44 74.42
N ARG A 78 10.92 -49.35 73.70
CA ARG A 78 10.69 -49.24 72.25
C ARG A 78 9.48 -50.06 71.83
N PHE A 79 8.94 -49.73 70.67
CA PHE A 79 8.02 -50.61 69.92
C PHE A 79 8.80 -51.24 68.76
N PRO A 80 9.14 -52.55 68.83
CA PRO A 80 9.75 -53.25 67.72
C PRO A 80 8.77 -53.41 66.56
N ALA A 81 9.18 -53.11 65.33
CA ALA A 81 8.37 -53.36 64.13
C ALA A 81 8.03 -54.85 63.98
N ALA A 82 8.96 -55.74 64.35
CA ALA A 82 8.75 -57.19 64.31
C ALA A 82 7.63 -57.72 65.24
N LEU A 83 7.16 -56.91 66.19
CA LEU A 83 6.09 -57.26 67.13
C LEU A 83 4.82 -56.41 66.92
N ASN A 84 4.88 -55.40 66.05
CA ASN A 84 3.82 -54.43 65.84
C ASN A 84 3.68 -54.22 64.33
N ASP A 85 2.78 -54.98 63.69
CA ASP A 85 2.61 -54.98 62.23
C ASP A 85 2.30 -53.61 61.63
N ALA A 86 1.81 -52.66 62.45
CA ALA A 86 1.53 -51.29 62.05
C ALA A 86 2.79 -50.40 61.94
N LEU A 87 4.01 -50.91 62.23
CA LEU A 87 5.26 -50.17 62.19
C LEU A 87 6.22 -50.73 61.13
N ASP A 88 6.68 -49.86 60.22
CA ASP A 88 7.68 -50.21 59.20
C ASP A 88 9.12 -50.29 59.75
N SER A 89 9.36 -49.69 60.91
CA SER A 89 10.67 -49.70 61.58
C SER A 89 10.51 -49.55 63.09
N ASP A 90 11.56 -49.92 63.82
CA ASP A 90 11.56 -49.87 65.28
C ASP A 90 11.44 -48.43 65.80
N VAL A 91 10.44 -48.17 66.65
CA VAL A 91 10.28 -46.85 67.30
C VAL A 91 10.90 -46.91 68.69
N ASN A 92 11.97 -46.15 68.90
CA ASN A 92 12.63 -46.04 70.20
C ASN A 92 12.02 -44.88 70.99
N ALA A 93 11.82 -45.08 72.30
CA ALA A 93 11.36 -44.03 73.19
C ALA A 93 12.47 -43.07 73.58
N GLU A 94 12.10 -41.83 73.84
CA GLU A 94 12.88 -40.91 74.66
C GLU A 94 12.46 -41.09 76.12
N ILE A 95 13.41 -41.38 77.01
CA ILE A 95 13.17 -41.54 78.45
C ILE A 95 13.78 -40.34 79.16
N ASN A 96 12.93 -39.47 79.70
CA ASN A 96 13.34 -38.33 80.49
C ASN A 96 12.81 -38.48 81.92
N GLU A 97 13.71 -38.80 82.85
CA GLU A 97 13.39 -39.10 84.26
C GLU A 97 12.35 -40.22 84.44
N LEU A 98 11.09 -39.85 84.66
CA LEU A 98 9.93 -40.73 84.85
C LEU A 98 8.93 -40.63 83.69
N GLU A 99 9.26 -39.93 82.60
CA GLU A 99 8.41 -39.84 81.41
C GLU A 99 9.06 -40.59 80.24
N ILE A 100 8.26 -41.44 79.59
CA ILE A 100 8.66 -42.21 78.41
C ILE A 100 7.79 -41.71 77.26
N THR A 101 8.39 -41.08 76.26
CA THR A 101 7.67 -40.56 75.10
C THR A 101 8.04 -41.31 73.84
N LEU A 102 7.04 -41.78 73.09
CA LEU A 102 7.20 -42.40 71.77
C LEU A 102 6.40 -41.61 70.74
N THR A 103 7.03 -41.34 69.60
CA THR A 103 6.39 -40.68 68.46
C THR A 103 6.24 -41.68 67.33
N LEU A 104 5.00 -42.01 66.98
CA LEU A 104 4.65 -42.97 65.95
C LEU A 104 4.36 -42.28 64.61
N PRO A 105 4.53 -42.98 63.48
CA PRO A 105 3.90 -42.58 62.22
C PRO A 105 2.38 -42.38 62.41
N PHE A 106 1.83 -41.31 61.85
CA PHE A 106 0.40 -41.03 61.97
C PHE A 106 -0.44 -42.15 61.33
N GLY A 107 -1.52 -42.53 62.00
CA GLY A 107 -2.36 -43.67 61.58
C GLY A 107 -1.94 -45.02 62.17
N THR A 108 -0.79 -45.12 62.85
CA THR A 108 -0.46 -46.34 63.63
C THR A 108 -1.55 -46.60 64.67
N ASP A 109 -2.12 -47.80 64.69
CA ASP A 109 -3.09 -48.20 65.70
C ASP A 109 -2.39 -48.27 67.07
N ARG A 110 -2.87 -47.46 68.03
CA ARG A 110 -2.30 -47.37 69.39
C ARG A 110 -3.01 -48.29 70.38
N THR A 111 -4.09 -48.95 69.98
CA THR A 111 -4.96 -49.72 70.89
C THR A 111 -4.36 -51.06 71.31
N ALA A 112 -3.37 -51.56 70.56
CA ALA A 112 -2.81 -52.89 70.71
C ALA A 112 -1.29 -52.94 70.39
N LEU A 113 -0.47 -52.14 71.08
CA LEU A 113 0.99 -52.14 70.86
C LEU A 113 1.73 -52.98 71.92
N ILE A 114 2.75 -53.70 71.48
CA ILE A 114 3.65 -54.50 72.31
C ILE A 114 4.99 -53.78 72.46
N ALA A 115 5.26 -53.30 73.68
CA ALA A 115 6.52 -52.66 74.02
C ALA A 115 7.60 -53.67 74.38
N GLN A 116 8.84 -53.41 73.95
CA GLN A 116 10.03 -54.08 74.44
C GLN A 116 10.87 -53.10 75.26
N PHE A 117 11.13 -53.45 76.51
CA PHE A 117 11.92 -52.65 77.44
C PHE A 117 12.95 -53.48 78.20
N THR A 118 13.98 -52.83 78.72
CA THR A 118 14.93 -53.43 79.67
C THR A 118 14.84 -52.69 81.00
N THR A 119 14.93 -53.40 82.12
CA THR A 119 14.79 -52.79 83.45
C THR A 119 15.68 -53.50 84.48
N ASN A 120 16.06 -52.78 85.53
CA ASN A 120 16.71 -53.36 86.71
C ASN A 120 15.70 -53.86 87.77
N ALA A 121 14.41 -53.66 87.51
CA ALA A 121 13.31 -54.00 88.41
C ALA A 121 13.03 -55.50 88.47
N VAL A 122 12.46 -55.92 89.59
CA VAL A 122 11.94 -57.30 89.75
C VAL A 122 10.52 -57.43 89.22
N GLY A 123 9.83 -56.31 88.93
CA GLY A 123 8.52 -56.31 88.30
C GLY A 123 8.13 -54.94 87.73
N VAL A 124 7.39 -54.95 86.63
CA VAL A 124 6.79 -53.76 86.00
C VAL A 124 5.30 -54.02 85.86
N PHE A 125 4.47 -53.13 86.39
CA PHE A 125 3.01 -53.24 86.37
C PHE A 125 2.43 -51.98 85.76
N ARG A 126 1.47 -52.13 84.84
CA ARG A 126 0.63 -51.01 84.43
C ARG A 126 -0.39 -50.74 85.53
N GLU A 127 -0.49 -49.49 85.94
CA GLU A 127 -1.55 -49.02 86.83
C GLU A 127 -2.88 -48.97 86.07
N ALA A 128 -3.86 -49.66 86.65
CA ALA A 128 -5.25 -49.69 86.25
C ALA A 128 -6.06 -50.13 87.47
N ASP A 129 -7.39 -50.18 87.38
CA ASP A 129 -8.25 -50.68 88.46
C ASP A 129 -7.82 -52.08 88.96
N ILE A 130 -7.22 -52.88 88.07
CA ILE A 130 -6.53 -54.13 88.39
C ILE A 130 -5.11 -54.02 87.80
N PRO A 131 -4.06 -53.94 88.64
CA PRO A 131 -2.68 -53.86 88.14
C PRO A 131 -2.33 -55.05 87.25
N GLN A 132 -1.78 -54.76 86.07
CA GLN A 132 -1.41 -55.77 85.07
C GLN A 132 0.11 -55.85 84.94
N GLU A 133 0.67 -57.04 85.18
CA GLU A 133 2.10 -57.29 84.97
C GLU A 133 2.49 -57.12 83.49
N GLN A 134 3.60 -56.43 83.26
CA GLN A 134 4.13 -56.11 81.95
C GLN A 134 5.36 -56.98 81.68
N GLU A 135 5.24 -57.91 80.74
CA GLU A 135 6.33 -58.71 80.24
C GLU A 135 6.88 -58.09 78.95
N SER A 136 8.17 -57.76 78.96
CA SER A 136 8.84 -57.07 77.87
C SER A 136 8.81 -57.87 76.56
N GLY A 137 8.27 -57.26 75.50
CA GLY A 137 8.10 -57.88 74.19
C GLY A 137 6.92 -58.85 74.10
N VAL A 138 6.05 -58.91 75.12
CA VAL A 138 4.92 -59.84 75.18
C VAL A 138 3.61 -59.13 75.49
N THR A 139 3.57 -58.25 76.49
CA THR A 139 2.32 -57.63 76.92
C THR A 139 1.85 -56.55 75.94
N GLU A 140 0.65 -56.73 75.41
CA GLU A 140 -0.07 -55.76 74.58
C GLU A 140 -0.79 -54.72 75.45
N ASN A 141 -0.73 -53.45 75.06
CA ASN A 141 -1.46 -52.37 75.72
C ASN A 141 -2.09 -51.37 74.75
N ASP A 142 -3.13 -50.71 75.24
CA ASP A 142 -3.75 -49.55 74.62
C ASP A 142 -3.05 -48.26 75.09
N PHE A 143 -2.32 -47.61 74.18
CA PHE A 143 -1.62 -46.34 74.38
C PHE A 143 -2.34 -45.15 73.74
N THR A 144 -3.65 -45.26 73.50
CA THR A 144 -4.45 -44.10 73.05
C THR A 144 -4.39 -42.95 74.06
N GLU A 145 -4.38 -43.28 75.35
CA GLU A 145 -4.13 -42.39 76.49
C GLU A 145 -2.79 -42.71 77.19
N PRO A 146 -2.19 -41.75 77.94
CA PRO A 146 -0.98 -42.00 78.71
C PRO A 146 -1.16 -43.13 79.73
N LEU A 147 -0.20 -44.07 79.77
CA LEU A 147 -0.20 -45.18 80.72
C LEU A 147 0.79 -44.95 81.85
N GLU A 148 0.40 -45.25 83.07
CA GLU A 148 1.29 -45.21 84.24
C GLU A 148 1.85 -46.61 84.52
N TYR A 149 3.17 -46.76 84.53
CA TYR A 149 3.88 -48.01 84.81
C TYR A 149 4.56 -47.92 86.17
N ARG A 150 4.08 -48.70 87.14
CA ARG A 150 4.75 -48.90 88.42
C ARG A 150 5.89 -49.91 88.26
N VAL A 151 7.10 -49.48 88.58
CA VAL A 151 8.33 -50.27 88.44
C VAL A 151 8.88 -50.56 89.84
N THR A 152 8.95 -51.84 90.23
CA THR A 152 9.28 -52.27 91.60
C THR A 152 10.68 -52.89 91.69
N ALA A 153 11.48 -52.36 92.61
CA ALA A 153 12.83 -52.81 92.91
C ALA A 153 12.88 -54.06 93.80
N GLY A 154 14.01 -54.78 93.79
CA GLY A 154 14.21 -55.99 94.61
C GLY A 154 14.16 -55.76 96.13
N ASP A 155 14.23 -54.51 96.58
CA ASP A 155 14.05 -54.10 97.99
C ASP A 155 12.59 -53.76 98.35
N GLY A 156 11.67 -53.85 97.38
CA GLY A 156 10.24 -53.54 97.53
C GLY A 156 9.84 -52.09 97.25
N THR A 157 10.78 -51.18 96.98
CA THR A 157 10.47 -49.79 96.60
C THR A 157 9.93 -49.69 95.17
N SER A 158 9.16 -48.66 94.83
CA SER A 158 8.59 -48.48 93.47
C SER A 158 8.64 -47.04 92.97
N ALA A 159 8.77 -46.86 91.65
CA ALA A 159 8.59 -45.59 90.94
C ALA A 159 7.48 -45.71 89.90
N ILE A 160 6.85 -44.59 89.53
CA ILE A 160 5.81 -44.55 88.49
C ILE A 160 6.39 -43.82 87.28
N TYR A 161 6.37 -44.50 86.13
CA TYR A 161 6.69 -43.94 84.83
C TYR A 161 5.41 -43.59 84.08
N THR A 162 5.34 -42.44 83.43
CA THR A 162 4.23 -42.11 82.51
C THR A 162 4.68 -42.35 81.08
N VAL A 163 4.05 -43.30 80.39
CA VAL A 163 4.29 -43.60 78.98
C VAL A 163 3.29 -42.83 78.12
N ARG A 164 3.79 -41.91 77.30
CA ARG A 164 3.00 -41.13 76.33
C ARG A 164 3.35 -41.53 74.91
N VAL A 165 2.32 -41.81 74.12
CA VAL A 165 2.47 -42.15 72.70
C VAL A 165 1.72 -41.12 71.87
N ARG A 166 2.45 -40.42 70.99
CA ARG A 166 1.93 -39.38 70.10
C ARG A 166 2.25 -39.71 68.66
N TYR A 167 1.65 -38.99 67.72
CA TYR A 167 1.96 -39.09 66.31
C TYR A 167 2.93 -38.01 65.85
N HIS A 168 3.65 -38.27 64.75
CA HIS A 168 4.53 -37.29 64.12
C HIS A 168 3.76 -36.04 63.68
N ALA A 169 4.33 -34.86 63.92
CA ALA A 169 3.81 -33.61 63.36
C ALA A 169 4.09 -33.53 61.86
N ILE A 170 3.32 -32.73 61.12
CA ILE A 170 3.62 -32.42 59.72
C ILE A 170 4.88 -31.56 59.69
N THR A 171 5.92 -32.00 58.96
CA THR A 171 7.22 -31.29 58.90
C THR A 171 7.46 -30.59 57.56
N ASP A 172 6.90 -31.11 56.46
CA ASP A 172 7.10 -30.56 55.12
C ASP A 172 5.96 -29.62 54.74
N THR A 173 6.11 -28.35 55.14
CA THR A 173 5.22 -27.25 54.78
C THR A 173 5.82 -26.38 53.68
N ILE A 174 4.98 -25.95 52.75
CA ILE A 174 5.31 -25.04 51.65
C ILE A 174 4.33 -23.86 51.72
N PRO A 175 4.78 -22.61 51.65
CA PRO A 175 6.17 -22.19 51.50
C PRO A 175 7.01 -22.52 52.75
N ALA A 176 8.29 -22.89 52.54
CA ALA A 176 9.20 -23.15 53.66
C ALA A 176 9.32 -21.91 54.57
N SER A 177 9.47 -22.12 55.88
CA SER A 177 9.51 -21.00 56.84
C SER A 177 10.62 -19.98 56.50
N GLY A 178 10.25 -18.70 56.45
CA GLY A 178 11.12 -17.58 56.05
C GLY A 178 11.21 -17.33 54.54
N SER A 179 10.43 -18.03 53.72
CA SER A 179 10.37 -17.79 52.27
C SER A 179 9.62 -16.50 51.92
N MET A 180 9.97 -15.93 50.76
CA MET A 180 9.33 -14.76 50.18
C MET A 180 8.53 -15.17 48.93
N THR A 181 7.29 -14.71 48.79
CA THR A 181 6.43 -14.96 47.61
C THR A 181 5.90 -13.65 47.02
N ALA A 182 5.82 -13.58 45.69
CA ALA A 182 5.19 -12.46 44.95
C ALA A 182 3.65 -12.57 44.95
N GLN A 183 2.96 -11.46 44.62
CA GLN A 183 1.51 -11.25 44.81
C GLN A 183 0.59 -12.36 44.28
N GLY A 184 -0.46 -12.68 45.06
CA GLY A 184 -1.74 -13.20 44.54
C GLY A 184 -2.01 -14.71 44.67
N SER A 185 -1.07 -15.51 45.15
CA SER A 185 -1.28 -16.95 45.37
C SER A 185 -0.31 -17.48 46.42
N ALA A 186 -0.61 -17.25 47.70
CA ALA A 186 0.11 -17.89 48.80
C ALA A 186 -0.57 -19.22 49.15
N ASP A 187 -0.49 -20.19 48.24
CA ASP A 187 -0.99 -21.53 48.51
C ASP A 187 -0.13 -22.15 49.62
N LEU A 188 -0.74 -22.31 50.79
CA LEU A 188 -0.17 -23.05 51.89
C LEU A 188 -0.37 -24.52 51.57
N ASN A 189 0.69 -25.22 51.23
CA ASN A 189 0.69 -26.64 50.91
C ASN A 189 1.44 -27.42 51.99
N TRP A 190 1.07 -28.67 52.20
CA TRP A 190 1.78 -29.58 53.10
C TRP A 190 1.77 -31.00 52.55
N GLU A 191 2.69 -31.82 53.03
CA GLU A 191 2.69 -33.25 52.71
C GLU A 191 1.41 -33.91 53.22
N ALA A 192 0.67 -34.57 52.32
CA ALA A 192 -0.52 -35.31 52.68
C ALA A 192 -0.13 -36.58 53.43
N ILE A 193 -0.88 -36.93 54.49
CA ILE A 193 -0.61 -38.13 55.30
C ILE A 193 -1.51 -39.31 54.87
N GLY A 194 -2.44 -39.09 53.94
CA GLY A 194 -3.32 -40.09 53.34
C GLY A 194 -4.55 -39.44 52.70
N GLU A 195 -5.36 -40.23 52.00
CA GLU A 195 -6.52 -39.74 51.22
C GLU A 195 -7.78 -39.48 52.06
N ASP A 196 -7.86 -40.00 53.31
CA ASP A 196 -9.05 -39.95 54.18
C ASP A 196 -8.90 -38.99 55.39
N PHE A 197 -8.05 -37.96 55.28
CA PHE A 197 -7.78 -37.03 56.37
C PHE A 197 -8.34 -35.63 56.11
N LEU A 198 -8.81 -35.00 57.19
CA LEU A 198 -9.02 -33.56 57.24
C LEU A 198 -7.77 -32.90 57.84
N TYR A 199 -7.63 -31.61 57.55
CA TYR A 199 -6.57 -30.78 58.07
C TYR A 199 -7.15 -29.56 58.79
N GLU A 200 -6.54 -29.23 59.92
CA GLU A 200 -6.79 -27.98 60.64
C GLU A 200 -5.61 -27.05 60.42
N VAL A 201 -5.88 -25.84 59.95
CA VAL A 201 -4.89 -24.80 59.70
C VAL A 201 -5.22 -23.58 60.55
N GLN A 202 -4.20 -23.02 61.21
CA GLN A 202 -4.29 -21.75 61.93
C GLN A 202 -3.36 -20.74 61.26
N ILE A 203 -3.86 -19.52 61.06
CA ILE A 203 -3.13 -18.42 60.39
C ILE A 203 -3.29 -17.16 61.25
N ALA A 204 -2.18 -16.47 61.51
CA ALA A 204 -2.17 -15.20 62.23
C ALA A 204 -1.13 -14.24 61.63
N THR A 205 -1.21 -12.96 62.01
CA THR A 205 -0.24 -11.92 61.63
C THR A 205 0.86 -11.72 62.68
N SER A 206 0.90 -12.56 63.71
CA SER A 206 1.96 -12.60 64.73
C SER A 206 2.15 -14.03 65.23
N GLU A 207 3.39 -14.39 65.58
CA GLU A 207 3.73 -15.73 66.08
C GLU A 207 2.95 -16.11 67.34
N GLU A 208 2.84 -15.16 68.30
CA GLU A 208 2.08 -15.35 69.54
C GLU A 208 0.57 -15.54 69.31
N GLY A 209 0.04 -15.03 68.18
CA GLY A 209 -1.37 -15.11 67.83
C GLY A 209 -1.80 -16.41 67.16
N VAL A 210 -0.85 -17.23 66.67
CA VAL A 210 -1.18 -18.46 65.92
C VAL A 210 -1.96 -19.45 66.77
N ALA A 211 -1.60 -19.58 68.05
CA ALA A 211 -2.22 -20.57 68.93
C ALA A 211 -3.70 -20.28 69.25
N SER A 212 -4.09 -19.00 69.20
CA SER A 212 -5.45 -18.52 69.46
C SER A 212 -6.23 -18.17 68.18
N ALA A 213 -5.63 -18.33 67.00
CA ALA A 213 -6.27 -18.08 65.73
C ALA A 213 -7.45 -19.04 65.46
N GLU A 214 -8.39 -18.61 64.63
CA GLU A 214 -9.49 -19.44 64.17
C GLU A 214 -8.96 -20.67 63.43
N VAL A 215 -9.58 -21.83 63.68
CA VAL A 215 -9.20 -23.10 63.07
C VAL A 215 -9.95 -23.27 61.76
N ILE A 216 -9.22 -23.24 60.65
CA ILE A 216 -9.74 -23.47 59.30
C ILE A 216 -9.63 -24.97 59.00
N ARG A 217 -10.75 -25.61 58.65
CA ARG A 217 -10.78 -27.03 58.27
C ARG A 217 -10.86 -27.21 56.76
N VAL A 218 -9.96 -28.02 56.21
CA VAL A 218 -9.92 -28.37 54.78
C VAL A 218 -9.77 -29.88 54.59
N ASN A 219 -10.26 -30.40 53.46
CA ASN A 219 -10.09 -31.79 53.04
C ASN A 219 -9.05 -31.95 51.93
N THR A 220 -8.24 -30.91 51.71
CA THR A 220 -7.15 -30.85 50.73
C THR A 220 -5.84 -30.63 51.46
N ASN A 221 -4.72 -31.01 50.85
CA ASN A 221 -3.38 -30.70 51.38
C ASN A 221 -2.88 -29.31 50.96
N THR A 222 -3.82 -28.41 50.67
CA THR A 222 -3.59 -27.05 50.25
C THR A 222 -4.68 -26.13 50.78
N LEU A 223 -4.33 -24.88 51.10
CA LEU A 223 -5.24 -23.81 51.48
C LEU A 223 -4.77 -22.50 50.84
N THR A 224 -5.67 -21.82 50.13
CA THR A 224 -5.46 -20.46 49.62
C THR A 224 -6.25 -19.49 50.52
N PRO A 225 -5.60 -18.72 51.41
CA PRO A 225 -6.32 -17.84 52.33
C PRO A 225 -6.80 -16.55 51.64
N GLU A 226 -7.94 -16.00 52.07
CA GLU A 226 -8.47 -14.74 51.53
C GLU A 226 -7.64 -13.53 52.00
N ASN A 227 -7.34 -12.63 51.05
CA ASN A 227 -6.37 -11.52 51.08
C ASN A 227 -6.12 -10.82 52.43
N PRO A 228 -4.85 -10.68 52.88
CA PRO A 228 -4.47 -9.82 53.99
C PRO A 228 -4.20 -8.37 53.55
N PRO A 229 -4.15 -7.41 54.49
CA PRO A 229 -3.68 -6.04 54.24
C PRO A 229 -2.24 -5.97 53.70
N GLU A 230 -1.95 -4.93 52.93
CA GLU A 230 -0.64 -4.66 52.30
C GLU A 230 0.53 -4.73 53.31
N GLY A 231 1.60 -5.47 52.98
CA GLY A 231 2.83 -5.56 53.79
C GLY A 231 2.80 -6.54 54.99
N SER A 232 1.84 -7.47 55.04
CA SER A 232 1.68 -8.42 56.16
C SER A 232 2.68 -9.59 56.14
N VAL A 233 3.15 -10.01 57.32
CA VAL A 233 3.81 -11.30 57.56
C VAL A 233 2.78 -12.29 58.11
N TRP A 234 2.72 -13.50 57.55
CA TRP A 234 1.85 -14.57 58.03
C TRP A 234 2.63 -15.60 58.83
N TYR A 235 2.04 -16.02 59.95
CA TYR A 235 2.49 -17.14 60.76
C TYR A 235 1.40 -18.19 60.71
N TRP A 236 1.75 -19.42 60.35
CA TRP A 236 0.77 -20.49 60.18
C TRP A 236 1.28 -21.84 60.64
N ARG A 237 0.36 -22.73 60.99
CA ARG A 237 0.66 -24.12 61.33
C ARG A 237 -0.50 -25.02 60.91
N VAL A 238 -0.19 -26.29 60.68
CA VAL A 238 -1.18 -27.29 60.25
C VAL A 238 -1.08 -28.56 61.10
N ARG A 239 -2.20 -29.25 61.29
CA ARG A 239 -2.25 -30.62 61.82
C ARG A 239 -3.27 -31.47 61.08
N ALA A 240 -3.05 -32.78 61.05
CA ALA A 240 -4.01 -33.71 60.48
C ALA A 240 -4.94 -34.26 61.57
N LEU A 241 -6.18 -34.55 61.18
CA LEU A 241 -7.16 -35.25 61.99
C LEU A 241 -7.88 -36.29 61.14
N ARG A 242 -8.13 -37.47 61.72
CA ARG A 242 -8.98 -38.48 61.09
C ARG A 242 -10.44 -38.17 61.43
N ASP A 243 -11.32 -38.19 60.44
CA ASP A 243 -12.76 -38.05 60.67
C ASP A 243 -13.20 -39.23 61.56
N ALA A 244 -13.53 -38.95 62.82
CA ALA A 244 -14.01 -39.99 63.73
C ALA A 244 -15.48 -40.24 63.43
N LEU A 245 -15.85 -41.50 63.24
CA LEU A 245 -17.25 -41.91 63.37
C LEU A 245 -17.78 -41.42 64.72
N GLU A 246 -18.92 -40.74 64.71
CA GLU A 246 -19.49 -39.98 65.84
C GLU A 246 -19.22 -40.60 67.23
N GLY A 247 -18.51 -39.86 68.09
CA GLY A 247 -18.49 -40.09 69.53
C GLY A 247 -17.13 -40.24 70.21
N ASP A 248 -16.02 -40.25 69.48
CA ASP A 248 -14.67 -40.34 70.06
C ASP A 248 -13.81 -39.10 69.71
N ALA A 249 -12.87 -38.75 70.57
CA ALA A 249 -11.92 -37.67 70.29
C ALA A 249 -11.02 -38.11 69.13
N SER A 250 -11.24 -37.58 67.92
CA SER A 250 -10.43 -37.87 66.74
C SER A 250 -8.93 -37.78 67.07
N PRO A 251 -8.13 -38.83 66.82
CA PRO A 251 -6.70 -38.71 66.95
C PRO A 251 -6.20 -37.61 66.00
N VAL A 252 -5.50 -36.64 66.58
CA VAL A 252 -4.84 -35.55 65.85
C VAL A 252 -3.33 -35.76 65.88
N THR A 253 -2.63 -35.27 64.86
CA THR A 253 -1.18 -35.07 64.98
C THR A 253 -0.90 -33.94 65.97
N ASP A 254 0.32 -33.89 66.50
CA ASP A 254 0.85 -32.63 67.01
C ASP A 254 0.82 -31.57 65.88
N TRP A 255 0.69 -30.29 66.26
CA TRP A 255 0.79 -29.20 65.30
C TRP A 255 2.18 -29.17 64.66
N SER A 256 2.25 -28.80 63.38
CA SER A 256 3.53 -28.44 62.75
C SER A 256 4.20 -27.29 63.52
N GLU A 257 5.51 -27.16 63.35
CA GLU A 257 6.21 -25.92 63.70
C GLU A 257 5.54 -24.72 63.01
N ILE A 258 5.62 -23.56 63.65
CA ILE A 258 5.07 -22.32 63.07
C ILE A 258 5.92 -21.94 61.86
N SER A 259 5.28 -21.94 60.70
CA SER A 259 5.88 -21.50 59.44
C SER A 259 5.62 -20.01 59.24
N VAL A 260 6.65 -19.27 58.81
CA VAL A 260 6.58 -17.83 58.57
C VAL A 260 6.62 -17.55 57.06
N LEU A 261 5.69 -16.75 56.56
CA LEU A 261 5.62 -16.31 55.17
C LEU A 261 5.74 -14.78 55.09
N HIS A 262 6.73 -14.31 54.33
CA HIS A 262 6.92 -12.88 54.05
C HIS A 262 6.29 -12.54 52.70
N LEU A 263 5.28 -11.67 52.70
CA LEU A 263 4.73 -11.09 51.47
C LEU A 263 5.55 -9.83 51.13
N ASN A 264 6.39 -9.90 50.10
CA ASN A 264 7.17 -8.73 49.66
C ASN A 264 6.45 -7.98 48.54
N TRP A 265 6.15 -6.70 48.74
CA TRP A 265 5.61 -5.79 47.73
C TRP A 265 6.72 -5.03 46.98
N GLU A 266 7.86 -5.68 46.70
CA GLU A 266 8.85 -5.05 45.83
C GLU A 266 8.28 -4.94 44.41
N GLN A 267 8.22 -3.71 43.87
CA GLN A 267 7.97 -3.42 42.46
C GLN A 267 8.99 -4.22 41.63
N ASN A 268 8.60 -5.43 41.20
CA ASN A 268 9.50 -6.31 40.48
C ASN A 268 9.63 -5.83 39.03
N MET A 269 10.48 -4.83 38.83
CA MET A 269 10.88 -4.32 37.52
C MET A 269 11.96 -5.21 36.87
N SER A 270 12.09 -6.49 37.26
CA SER A 270 13.11 -7.38 36.67
C SER A 270 12.78 -7.84 35.27
N ASP A 271 11.48 -7.91 34.94
CA ASP A 271 11.02 -8.53 33.71
C ASP A 271 10.79 -7.49 32.61
N PRO A 272 11.03 -7.85 31.34
CA PRO A 272 10.77 -6.94 30.22
C PRO A 272 9.27 -6.84 29.91
N VAL A 273 8.86 -5.69 29.35
CA VAL A 273 7.50 -5.50 28.82
C VAL A 273 7.22 -6.45 27.65
N ILE A 274 6.01 -7.03 27.62
CA ILE A 274 5.58 -7.96 26.56
C ILE A 274 4.85 -7.19 25.46
N LEU A 275 5.42 -7.20 24.25
CA LEU A 275 4.85 -6.52 23.07
C LEU A 275 3.77 -7.38 22.40
N GLN A 276 2.65 -6.76 22.00
CA GLN A 276 1.54 -7.43 21.30
C GLN A 276 1.63 -7.32 19.77
N GLY A 277 2.12 -6.19 19.24
CA GLY A 277 2.28 -6.03 17.79
C GLY A 277 2.78 -4.64 17.39
N PRO A 278 3.37 -4.49 16.18
CA PRO A 278 3.64 -5.52 15.17
C PRO A 278 4.73 -6.52 15.57
N ASP A 279 4.70 -7.74 15.01
CA ASP A 279 5.75 -8.77 15.21
C ASP A 279 7.00 -8.47 14.36
N THR A 280 8.15 -9.00 14.78
CA THR A 280 9.44 -8.79 14.09
C THR A 280 9.41 -9.28 12.64
N GLY A 281 9.83 -8.42 11.71
CA GLY A 281 9.95 -8.73 10.29
C GLY A 281 8.64 -8.68 9.51
N VAL A 282 7.54 -8.21 10.11
CA VAL A 282 6.27 -8.03 9.42
C VAL A 282 6.33 -6.80 8.50
N SER A 283 5.88 -6.95 7.26
CA SER A 283 5.63 -5.82 6.35
C SER A 283 4.17 -5.39 6.40
N THR A 284 3.91 -4.08 6.42
CA THR A 284 2.57 -3.51 6.44
C THR A 284 2.45 -2.35 5.46
N ALA A 285 1.27 -2.22 4.84
CA ALA A 285 0.88 -1.05 4.05
C ALA A 285 0.26 0.06 4.92
N ASN A 286 -0.06 -0.22 6.19
CA ASN A 286 -0.54 0.80 7.13
C ASN A 286 0.62 1.70 7.54
N THR A 287 0.64 2.93 7.04
CA THR A 287 1.65 3.95 7.35
C THR A 287 1.46 4.58 8.74
N THR A 288 0.34 4.31 9.44
CA THR A 288 0.12 4.68 10.85
C THR A 288 -0.19 3.43 11.67
N PRO A 289 0.76 2.49 11.82
CA PRO A 289 0.53 1.27 12.58
C PRO A 289 0.43 1.58 14.07
N VAL A 290 -0.49 0.92 14.78
CA VAL A 290 -0.57 1.01 16.23
C VAL A 290 0.46 0.08 16.84
N LEU A 291 1.40 0.63 17.63
CA LEU A 291 2.32 -0.18 18.43
C LEU A 291 1.67 -0.44 19.78
N SER A 292 1.59 -1.69 20.24
CA SER A 292 0.88 -2.03 21.49
C SER A 292 1.62 -3.08 22.33
N TRP A 293 1.39 -3.05 23.64
CA TRP A 293 1.99 -3.94 24.63
C TRP A 293 1.02 -4.28 25.75
N LEU A 294 1.31 -5.35 26.48
CA LEU A 294 0.58 -5.74 27.68
C LEU A 294 0.98 -4.88 28.88
N GLU A 295 0.05 -4.72 29.82
CA GLU A 295 0.31 -4.06 31.10
C GLU A 295 1.41 -4.80 31.87
N HIS A 296 2.39 -4.04 32.40
CA HIS A 296 3.48 -4.55 33.20
C HIS A 296 3.19 -4.31 34.70
N PRO A 297 3.32 -5.33 35.57
CA PRO A 297 3.10 -5.17 37.01
C PRO A 297 3.95 -4.05 37.62
N GLY A 298 3.31 -3.15 38.37
CA GLY A 298 3.98 -2.02 39.05
C GLY A 298 4.36 -0.84 38.14
N ALA A 299 4.03 -0.87 36.85
CA ALA A 299 4.32 0.24 35.94
C ALA A 299 3.37 1.43 36.19
N GLU A 300 3.92 2.63 36.32
CA GLU A 300 3.18 3.90 36.37
C GLU A 300 3.13 4.56 34.98
N ALA A 301 4.09 4.24 34.11
CA ALA A 301 4.18 4.71 32.73
C ALA A 301 5.09 3.78 31.91
N TYR A 302 5.25 4.09 30.63
CA TYR A 302 6.14 3.39 29.71
C TYR A 302 7.07 4.35 29.00
N GLU A 303 8.23 3.85 28.60
CA GLU A 303 9.18 4.53 27.73
C GLU A 303 9.41 3.71 26.46
N MET A 304 9.22 4.35 25.30
CA MET A 304 9.35 3.73 24.00
C MET A 304 10.50 4.36 23.20
N GLN A 305 11.30 3.51 22.56
CA GLN A 305 12.26 3.93 21.55
C GLN A 305 11.84 3.40 20.18
N LEU A 306 12.00 4.23 19.15
CA LEU A 306 11.69 3.95 17.75
C LEU A 306 12.76 4.60 16.87
N VAL A 307 13.32 3.83 15.94
CA VAL A 307 14.26 4.34 14.94
C VAL A 307 13.98 3.73 13.57
N GLN A 308 14.37 4.46 12.55
CA GLN A 308 14.18 4.11 11.15
C GLN A 308 15.51 3.61 10.56
N ASP A 309 15.46 2.49 9.85
CA ASP A 309 16.52 1.88 9.04
C ASP A 309 17.85 1.52 9.73
N ASP A 310 18.00 1.78 11.03
CA ASP A 310 19.20 1.51 11.81
C ASP A 310 18.87 1.00 13.23
N GLU A 311 18.87 -0.33 13.42
CA GLU A 311 18.61 -0.96 14.73
C GLU A 311 19.57 -0.44 15.81
N ASP A 312 20.84 -0.23 15.48
CA ASP A 312 21.87 0.24 16.41
C ASP A 312 21.59 1.68 16.88
N GLY A 313 20.82 2.43 16.09
CA GLY A 313 20.32 3.75 16.42
C GLY A 313 19.43 3.78 17.67
N LEU A 314 18.80 2.67 18.07
CA LEU A 314 17.94 2.59 19.27
C LEU A 314 18.67 2.96 20.55
N ILE A 315 19.98 2.75 20.62
CA ILE A 315 20.76 3.08 21.82
C ILE A 315 20.96 4.59 21.96
N SER A 316 20.87 5.34 20.85
CA SER A 316 21.17 6.77 20.80
C SER A 316 19.92 7.66 20.77
N VAL A 317 18.72 7.09 20.62
CA VAL A 317 17.46 7.86 20.59
C VAL A 317 16.93 8.10 22.01
N GLU A 318 16.47 9.33 22.30
CA GLU A 318 15.79 9.61 23.57
C GLU A 318 14.42 8.90 23.60
N PRO A 319 14.09 8.15 24.67
CA PRO A 319 12.81 7.46 24.77
C PRO A 319 11.65 8.43 24.97
N VAL A 320 10.51 8.12 24.36
CA VAL A 320 9.26 8.87 24.54
C VAL A 320 8.46 8.25 25.69
N ARG A 321 8.05 9.07 26.66
CA ARG A 321 7.21 8.65 27.78
C ARG A 321 5.74 8.58 27.38
N LEU A 322 5.05 7.50 27.73
CA LEU A 322 3.67 7.19 27.39
C LEU A 322 2.90 6.70 28.62
N GLU A 323 1.65 7.13 28.78
CA GLU A 323 0.78 6.73 29.92
C GLU A 323 -0.20 5.60 29.56
N GLY A 324 -0.29 5.23 28.28
CA GLY A 324 -1.17 4.17 27.78
C GLY A 324 -0.42 2.86 27.44
N LEU A 325 -1.17 1.89 26.90
CA LEU A 325 -0.66 0.59 26.44
C LEU A 325 -0.41 0.53 24.92
N SER A 326 -0.50 1.68 24.25
CA SER A 326 -0.28 1.79 22.82
C SER A 326 0.32 3.14 22.41
N ARG A 327 0.89 3.17 21.21
CA ARG A 327 1.32 4.37 20.51
C ARG A 327 0.62 4.44 19.15
N GLU A 328 -0.03 5.58 18.93
CA GLU A 328 -0.58 5.97 17.63
C GLU A 328 0.32 7.05 16.99
N PHE A 329 0.24 7.17 15.67
CA PHE A 329 1.00 8.15 14.90
C PHE A 329 0.04 9.13 14.23
N ASP A 330 0.19 10.42 14.56
CA ASP A 330 -0.59 11.50 13.94
C ASP A 330 -0.14 11.76 12.49
N GLU A 331 1.11 11.44 12.16
CA GLU A 331 1.70 11.59 10.83
C GLU A 331 2.13 10.21 10.28
N PRO A 332 1.97 9.96 8.97
CA PRO A 332 2.41 8.72 8.34
C PRO A 332 3.92 8.46 8.51
N LEU A 333 4.28 7.24 8.85
CA LEU A 333 5.65 6.75 8.81
C LEU A 333 6.16 6.64 7.37
N ASP A 334 7.46 6.84 7.19
CA ASP A 334 8.13 6.78 5.89
C ASP A 334 7.98 5.41 5.21
N ASN A 335 7.62 5.45 3.92
CA ASN A 335 7.49 4.25 3.10
C ASN A 335 8.87 3.69 2.70
N ASN A 336 8.92 2.39 2.46
CA ASN A 336 10.10 1.62 2.12
C ASN A 336 11.21 1.69 3.20
N SER A 337 10.81 1.84 4.46
CA SER A 337 11.69 1.87 5.61
C SER A 337 11.33 0.77 6.61
N THR A 338 12.35 0.28 7.30
CA THR A 338 12.21 -0.66 8.41
C THR A 338 12.32 0.09 9.72
N PHE A 339 11.32 -0.03 10.57
CA PHE A 339 11.30 0.59 11.88
C PHE A 339 11.64 -0.44 12.95
N TRP A 340 12.54 -0.07 13.86
CA TRP A 340 12.93 -0.87 15.01
C TRP A 340 12.41 -0.21 16.27
N TRP A 341 11.80 -0.98 17.17
CA TRP A 341 11.16 -0.45 18.36
C TRP A 341 11.25 -1.38 19.56
N ARG A 342 11.21 -0.77 20.75
CA ARG A 342 11.20 -1.46 22.06
C ARG A 342 10.57 -0.58 23.14
N VAL A 343 10.04 -1.21 24.17
CA VAL A 343 9.35 -0.54 25.29
C VAL A 343 9.90 -1.03 26.62
N ARG A 344 9.96 -0.15 27.63
CA ARG A 344 10.21 -0.52 29.03
C ARG A 344 9.18 0.12 29.95
N ALA A 345 8.91 -0.53 31.09
CA ALA A 345 8.07 0.02 32.14
C ALA A 345 8.87 1.03 32.98
N VAL A 346 8.18 2.04 33.49
CA VAL A 346 8.71 3.02 34.43
C VAL A 346 7.82 3.09 35.66
N ALA A 347 8.43 3.09 36.83
CA ALA A 347 7.75 3.26 38.12
C ALA A 347 8.58 4.20 39.01
N THR A 348 8.02 4.57 40.16
CA THR A 348 8.73 5.37 41.16
C THR A 348 9.11 4.50 42.35
N ASP A 349 10.41 4.48 42.68
CA ASP A 349 10.92 3.79 43.86
C ASP A 349 10.31 4.40 45.13
N ALA A 350 9.58 3.57 45.88
CA ALA A 350 8.82 4.01 47.04
C ALA A 350 9.71 4.54 48.20
N VAL A 351 11.02 4.25 48.20
CA VAL A 351 11.95 4.63 49.26
C VAL A 351 12.73 5.90 48.90
N THR A 352 13.20 5.98 47.66
CA THR A 352 14.09 7.06 47.19
C THR A 352 13.35 8.13 46.38
N GLY A 353 12.14 7.84 45.91
CA GLY A 353 11.38 8.72 45.01
C GLY A 353 11.98 8.84 43.60
N ASN A 354 12.99 8.03 43.28
CA ASN A 354 13.63 8.04 41.96
C ASN A 354 12.88 7.12 41.00
N ALA A 355 12.95 7.43 39.70
CA ALA A 355 12.42 6.55 38.69
C ALA A 355 13.22 5.23 38.64
N ILE A 356 12.49 4.12 38.66
CA ILE A 356 13.01 2.78 38.38
C ILE A 356 12.42 2.25 37.09
N TYR A 357 13.17 1.38 36.43
CA TYR A 357 12.90 0.95 35.07
C TYR A 357 13.00 -0.56 34.97
N SER A 358 12.15 -1.14 34.14
CA SER A 358 12.36 -2.51 33.68
C SER A 358 13.49 -2.56 32.66
N PRO A 359 14.05 -3.75 32.38
CA PRO A 359 14.72 -3.99 31.11
C PRO A 359 13.79 -3.60 29.95
N TYR A 360 14.38 -3.15 28.84
CA TYR A 360 13.62 -3.03 27.60
C TYR A 360 13.12 -4.41 27.14
N SER A 361 11.98 -4.41 26.48
CA SER A 361 11.48 -5.54 25.69
C SER A 361 12.51 -6.02 24.69
N LEU A 362 12.31 -7.23 24.17
CA LEU A 362 12.99 -7.63 22.93
C LEU A 362 12.72 -6.60 21.85
N THR A 363 13.77 -6.21 21.11
CA THR A 363 13.62 -5.34 19.97
C THR A 363 12.77 -6.04 18.91
N ARG A 364 11.75 -5.35 18.42
CA ARG A 364 10.96 -5.77 17.27
C ARG A 364 11.19 -4.85 16.09
N SER A 365 10.95 -5.38 14.89
CA SER A 365 10.98 -4.58 13.66
C SER A 365 9.75 -4.80 12.80
N PHE A 366 9.34 -3.77 12.06
CA PHE A 366 8.35 -3.89 11.00
C PHE A 366 8.75 -3.01 9.82
N ALA A 367 8.39 -3.42 8.61
CA ALA A 367 8.62 -2.62 7.42
C ALA A 367 7.32 -1.94 7.00
N VAL A 368 7.39 -0.63 6.75
CA VAL A 368 6.33 0.08 6.02
C VAL A 368 6.74 0.01 4.55
N ALA A 369 6.03 -0.80 3.76
CA ALA A 369 6.36 -1.00 2.35
C ALA A 369 5.09 -1.19 1.52
N TRP A 370 4.85 -0.27 0.59
CA TRP A 370 3.81 -0.38 -0.44
C TRP A 370 4.31 0.19 -1.78
N GLY A 371 3.91 -0.43 -2.89
CA GLY A 371 4.10 0.12 -4.24
C GLY A 371 5.45 -0.18 -4.93
N THR A 372 6.05 -1.36 -4.82
CA THR A 372 7.22 -1.73 -5.65
C THR A 372 7.00 -3.04 -6.43
N GLU A 373 7.59 -3.11 -7.62
CA GLU A 373 7.41 -4.16 -8.63
C GLU A 373 7.41 -5.59 -8.05
N GLY A 374 6.32 -6.32 -8.25
CA GLY A 374 6.20 -7.75 -7.95
C GLY A 374 4.75 -8.19 -7.71
N PRO A 375 4.44 -9.50 -7.80
CA PRO A 375 3.08 -10.03 -7.62
C PRO A 375 2.46 -9.77 -6.23
N GLU A 376 3.27 -9.32 -5.26
CA GLU A 376 2.83 -8.99 -3.90
C GLU A 376 2.78 -7.47 -3.60
N GLY A 377 3.29 -6.58 -4.47
CA GLY A 377 3.61 -5.17 -4.11
C GLY A 377 2.85 -4.02 -4.81
N GLY A 378 1.72 -4.26 -5.49
CA GLY A 378 0.92 -3.21 -6.17
C GLY A 378 -0.24 -2.65 -5.35
N ILE A 379 -0.81 -1.53 -5.79
CA ILE A 379 -1.99 -0.86 -5.19
C ILE A 379 -3.25 -1.71 -5.41
N ARG A 380 -3.97 -2.02 -4.33
CA ARG A 380 -5.13 -2.93 -4.32
C ARG A 380 -6.43 -2.25 -3.88
N PHE A 381 -6.33 -1.15 -3.14
CA PHE A 381 -7.47 -0.48 -2.53
C PHE A 381 -7.54 1.00 -2.92
N ALA A 382 -8.76 1.55 -2.93
CA ALA A 382 -9.01 2.96 -3.19
C ALA A 382 -8.30 3.90 -2.20
N SER A 383 -8.16 3.49 -0.94
CA SER A 383 -7.45 4.24 0.11
C SER A 383 -5.97 4.40 -0.21
N GLU A 384 -5.33 3.38 -0.79
CA GLU A 384 -3.93 3.42 -1.18
C GLU A 384 -3.72 4.35 -2.39
N LEU A 385 -4.65 4.36 -3.36
CA LEU A 385 -4.61 5.35 -4.45
C LEU A 385 -4.72 6.79 -3.92
N ALA A 386 -5.57 7.02 -2.92
CA ALA A 386 -5.75 8.35 -2.35
C ALA A 386 -4.48 8.89 -1.65
N LEU A 387 -3.64 8.00 -1.12
CA LEU A 387 -2.36 8.37 -0.50
C LEU A 387 -1.35 8.94 -1.49
N LEU A 388 -1.47 8.67 -2.80
CA LEU A 388 -0.54 9.18 -3.81
C LEU A 388 -0.48 10.71 -3.85
N ASN A 389 -1.44 11.41 -3.25
CA ASN A 389 -1.45 12.86 -3.18
C ASN A 389 -0.54 13.44 -2.08
N THR A 390 0.14 12.62 -1.26
CA THR A 390 1.15 13.09 -0.32
C THR A 390 2.41 13.52 -1.10
N PRO A 391 3.00 14.71 -0.82
CA PRO A 391 4.12 15.23 -1.60
C PRO A 391 5.32 14.27 -1.79
N ALA A 392 5.67 13.50 -0.76
CA ALA A 392 6.75 12.51 -0.81
C ALA A 392 6.50 11.36 -1.81
N LEU A 393 5.26 11.16 -2.24
CA LEU A 393 4.82 10.02 -3.07
C LEU A 393 4.61 10.41 -4.54
N LEU A 394 4.52 11.71 -4.85
CA LEU A 394 4.24 12.18 -6.21
C LEU A 394 5.33 11.83 -7.25
N GLY A 395 6.53 11.47 -6.80
CA GLY A 395 7.65 11.05 -7.65
C GLY A 395 7.87 9.54 -7.77
N GLY A 396 7.07 8.71 -7.10
CA GLY A 396 7.26 7.26 -7.03
C GLY A 396 6.87 6.49 -8.31
N SER A 397 7.11 5.17 -8.31
CA SER A 397 6.69 4.26 -9.38
C SER A 397 5.66 3.29 -8.83
N TYR A 398 4.47 3.26 -9.41
CA TYR A 398 3.31 2.54 -8.88
C TYR A 398 2.72 1.59 -9.90
N THR A 399 2.30 0.42 -9.44
CA THR A 399 1.53 -0.55 -10.23
C THR A 399 0.20 -0.83 -9.54
N LEU A 400 -0.87 -1.05 -10.31
CA LEU A 400 -2.09 -1.65 -9.76
C LEU A 400 -1.93 -3.17 -9.62
N ALA A 401 -2.57 -3.75 -8.61
CA ALA A 401 -2.65 -5.19 -8.36
C ALA A 401 -4.09 -5.71 -8.27
N ASN A 402 -5.10 -4.85 -8.41
CA ASN A 402 -6.50 -5.22 -8.46
C ASN A 402 -7.32 -4.16 -9.21
N ASP A 403 -8.52 -4.54 -9.65
CA ASP A 403 -9.55 -3.57 -10.01
C ASP A 403 -9.94 -2.75 -8.76
N ILE A 404 -10.20 -1.46 -8.94
CA ILE A 404 -10.49 -0.53 -7.84
C ILE A 404 -11.81 0.17 -8.09
N ASP A 405 -12.70 0.15 -7.11
CA ASP A 405 -13.94 0.91 -7.11
C ASP A 405 -13.81 2.16 -6.22
N LEU A 406 -14.01 3.33 -6.82
CA LEU A 406 -14.00 4.63 -6.14
C LEU A 406 -15.40 5.11 -5.74
N SER A 407 -16.47 4.34 -5.95
CA SER A 407 -17.85 4.73 -5.65
C SER A 407 -18.10 5.09 -4.18
N GLY A 408 -17.27 4.55 -3.26
CA GLY A 408 -17.29 4.89 -1.84
C GLY A 408 -16.69 6.27 -1.51
N TYR A 409 -16.06 6.94 -2.47
CA TYR A 409 -15.51 8.29 -2.31
C TYR A 409 -16.49 9.33 -2.84
N GLU A 410 -17.13 10.09 -1.94
CA GLU A 410 -18.06 11.17 -2.33
C GLU A 410 -17.38 12.25 -3.19
N LYS A 411 -16.08 12.51 -2.96
CA LYS A 411 -15.26 13.45 -3.72
C LYS A 411 -13.84 12.93 -3.88
N TRP A 412 -13.49 12.48 -5.08
CA TRP A 412 -12.10 12.16 -5.41
C TRP A 412 -11.27 13.45 -5.45
N THR A 413 -10.12 13.45 -4.76
CA THR A 413 -9.14 14.53 -4.89
C THR A 413 -8.15 14.14 -5.98
N PRO A 414 -8.03 14.93 -7.07
CA PRO A 414 -7.09 14.64 -8.15
C PRO A 414 -5.66 14.45 -7.63
N ILE A 415 -4.95 13.44 -8.13
CA ILE A 415 -3.56 13.19 -7.79
C ILE A 415 -2.68 14.23 -8.49
N GLY A 416 -1.88 14.94 -7.71
CA GLY A 416 -1.01 16.00 -8.21
C GLY A 416 -1.75 17.31 -8.46
N SER A 417 -1.10 18.41 -8.10
CA SER A 417 -1.64 19.77 -8.09
C SER A 417 -0.76 20.74 -8.88
N ASN A 418 -1.16 22.02 -8.91
CA ASN A 418 -0.34 23.04 -9.56
C ASN A 418 0.99 23.30 -8.84
N SER A 419 1.05 23.15 -7.51
CA SER A 419 2.29 23.27 -6.73
C SER A 419 3.11 21.99 -6.77
N ASP A 420 2.43 20.85 -6.72
CA ASP A 420 3.04 19.53 -6.53
C ASP A 420 2.48 18.57 -7.61
N PRO A 421 2.98 18.63 -8.85
CA PRO A 421 2.50 17.74 -9.91
C PRO A 421 2.97 16.30 -9.67
N PHE A 422 2.21 15.34 -10.18
CA PHE A 422 2.69 13.96 -10.25
C PHE A 422 3.83 13.87 -11.26
N THR A 423 4.97 13.35 -10.83
CA THR A 423 6.21 13.25 -11.61
C THR A 423 6.72 11.82 -11.76
N GLY A 424 6.00 10.86 -11.18
CA GLY A 424 6.37 9.46 -11.12
C GLY A 424 5.95 8.62 -12.33
N THR A 425 5.87 7.32 -12.10
CA THR A 425 5.30 6.35 -13.04
C THR A 425 4.04 5.72 -12.43
N PHE A 426 2.96 5.63 -13.21
CA PHE A 426 1.76 4.90 -12.82
C PHE A 426 1.39 3.89 -13.90
N ASP A 427 1.47 2.62 -13.56
CA ASP A 427 1.17 1.49 -14.44
C ASP A 427 -0.09 0.77 -13.94
N GLY A 428 -1.19 0.95 -14.68
CA GLY A 428 -2.45 0.30 -14.35
C GLY A 428 -2.43 -1.22 -14.52
N GLN A 429 -1.41 -1.78 -15.17
CA GLN A 429 -1.29 -3.23 -15.46
C GLN A 429 -2.52 -3.84 -16.15
N GLY A 430 -3.39 -2.99 -16.74
CA GLY A 430 -4.66 -3.38 -17.33
C GLY A 430 -5.83 -3.54 -16.34
N PHE A 431 -5.63 -3.33 -15.04
CA PHE A 431 -6.74 -3.27 -14.08
C PHE A 431 -7.61 -2.03 -14.31
N THR A 432 -8.87 -2.13 -13.90
CA THR A 432 -9.90 -1.13 -14.11
C THR A 432 -10.16 -0.34 -12.83
N ILE A 433 -10.22 0.98 -12.96
CA ILE A 433 -10.70 1.89 -11.93
C ILE A 433 -12.10 2.34 -12.32
N THR A 434 -13.07 2.13 -11.44
CA THR A 434 -14.49 2.46 -11.66
C THR A 434 -14.99 3.47 -10.62
N GLY A 435 -16.16 4.07 -10.85
CA GLY A 435 -16.83 4.92 -9.86
C GLY A 435 -16.19 6.29 -9.65
N LEU A 436 -15.23 6.71 -10.48
CA LEU A 436 -14.57 8.02 -10.37
C LEU A 436 -15.58 9.15 -10.61
N THR A 437 -15.92 9.87 -9.54
CA THR A 437 -16.75 11.08 -9.60
C THR A 437 -15.97 12.28 -9.08
N ILE A 438 -15.89 13.33 -9.92
CA ILE A 438 -15.30 14.61 -9.55
C ILE A 438 -16.29 15.72 -9.95
N ASP A 439 -16.69 16.55 -9.00
CA ASP A 439 -17.40 17.80 -9.25
C ASP A 439 -16.66 18.95 -8.56
N SER A 440 -15.86 19.67 -9.35
CA SER A 440 -14.94 20.71 -8.88
C SER A 440 -15.15 22.03 -9.61
N SER A 441 -15.07 23.13 -8.86
CA SER A 441 -15.05 24.48 -9.43
C SER A 441 -13.64 24.94 -9.83
N GLN A 442 -12.63 24.07 -9.73
CA GLN A 442 -11.22 24.37 -10.01
C GLN A 442 -10.81 23.94 -11.43
N SER A 443 -9.63 24.41 -11.85
CA SER A 443 -8.97 23.96 -13.09
C SER A 443 -7.94 22.86 -12.79
N GLY A 444 -7.56 22.07 -13.81
CA GLY A 444 -6.60 20.96 -13.63
C GLY A 444 -7.27 19.78 -12.95
N VAL A 445 -8.35 19.29 -13.57
CA VAL A 445 -9.23 18.28 -12.97
C VAL A 445 -9.19 17.01 -13.82
N GLY A 446 -8.98 15.88 -13.15
CA GLY A 446 -8.95 14.52 -13.70
C GLY A 446 -8.55 13.53 -12.61
N PHE A 447 -8.36 12.26 -12.96
CA PHE A 447 -7.77 11.29 -12.04
C PHE A 447 -6.41 11.79 -11.52
N PHE A 448 -5.57 12.29 -12.44
CA PHE A 448 -4.46 13.17 -12.16
C PHE A 448 -4.86 14.63 -12.43
N GLY A 449 -4.68 15.50 -11.44
CA GLY A 449 -4.95 16.93 -11.61
C GLY A 449 -3.92 17.60 -12.51
N ARG A 450 -2.64 17.39 -12.17
CA ARG A 450 -1.49 17.83 -12.97
C ARG A 450 -0.36 16.81 -12.94
N VAL A 451 0.29 16.62 -14.09
CA VAL A 451 1.49 15.78 -14.24
C VAL A 451 2.65 16.57 -14.83
N SER A 452 3.88 16.16 -14.52
CA SER A 452 5.11 16.72 -15.09
C SER A 452 6.22 15.68 -15.22
N GLY A 453 6.70 15.44 -16.43
CA GLY A 453 7.74 14.43 -16.69
C GLY A 453 7.37 13.02 -16.21
N ALA A 454 6.08 12.68 -16.31
CA ALA A 454 5.50 11.46 -15.77
C ALA A 454 5.18 10.43 -16.87
N THR A 455 5.19 9.15 -16.49
CA THR A 455 4.79 8.04 -17.35
C THR A 455 3.52 7.41 -16.80
N ILE A 456 2.42 7.47 -17.54
CA ILE A 456 1.15 6.84 -17.17
C ILE A 456 0.80 5.83 -18.25
N ARG A 457 0.72 4.54 -17.87
CA ARG A 457 0.47 3.47 -18.83
C ARG A 457 -0.50 2.41 -18.35
N ASN A 458 -1.15 1.72 -19.29
CA ASN A 458 -2.03 0.58 -19.04
C ASN A 458 -3.21 0.89 -18.07
N VAL A 459 -3.68 2.13 -18.03
CA VAL A 459 -4.77 2.57 -17.14
C VAL A 459 -6.12 2.42 -17.83
N ARG A 460 -7.09 1.80 -17.15
CA ARG A 460 -8.50 1.78 -17.59
C ARG A 460 -9.37 2.51 -16.58
N LEU A 461 -9.95 3.65 -16.97
CA LEU A 461 -10.98 4.32 -16.19
C LEU A 461 -12.34 4.05 -16.83
N GLN A 462 -13.27 3.45 -16.10
CA GLN A 462 -14.59 3.11 -16.63
C GLN A 462 -15.68 3.89 -15.91
N ASP A 463 -16.64 4.39 -16.70
CA ASP A 463 -17.87 5.05 -16.24
C ASP A 463 -17.61 6.27 -15.34
N VAL A 464 -16.63 7.10 -15.74
CA VAL A 464 -16.26 8.29 -14.96
C VAL A 464 -17.27 9.43 -15.13
N SER A 465 -17.37 10.27 -14.11
CA SER A 465 -18.10 11.55 -14.16
C SER A 465 -17.19 12.68 -13.68
N VAL A 466 -16.57 13.40 -14.60
CA VAL A 466 -15.60 14.45 -14.29
C VAL A 466 -16.14 15.82 -14.72
N ARG A 467 -16.37 16.69 -13.74
CA ARG A 467 -16.75 18.09 -13.94
C ARG A 467 -15.72 19.01 -13.29
N GLY A 468 -15.18 19.92 -14.08
CA GLY A 468 -14.22 20.92 -13.65
C GLY A 468 -14.52 22.30 -14.22
N ARG A 469 -13.64 23.27 -13.98
CA ARG A 469 -13.69 24.59 -14.61
C ARG A 469 -12.98 24.60 -15.96
N GLY A 470 -11.66 24.41 -15.99
CA GLY A 470 -10.86 24.31 -17.23
C GLY A 470 -9.63 23.43 -17.07
N SER A 471 -8.99 23.02 -18.16
CA SER A 471 -7.99 21.93 -18.14
C SER A 471 -8.57 20.70 -17.45
N VAL A 472 -9.63 20.16 -18.06
CA VAL A 472 -10.39 19.03 -17.53
C VAL A 472 -10.20 17.84 -18.47
N GLY A 473 -9.75 16.71 -17.94
CA GLY A 473 -9.68 15.44 -18.64
C GLY A 473 -9.99 14.27 -17.71
N ALA A 474 -10.50 13.15 -18.22
CA ALA A 474 -10.82 12.01 -17.36
C ALA A 474 -9.56 11.48 -16.65
N LEU A 475 -8.47 11.30 -17.40
CA LEU A 475 -7.21 10.80 -16.86
C LEU A 475 -6.33 11.94 -16.35
N ILE A 476 -6.12 12.98 -17.16
CA ILE A 476 -5.20 14.08 -16.83
C ILE A 476 -5.89 15.43 -17.07
N GLY A 477 -5.99 16.25 -16.02
CA GLY A 477 -6.43 17.63 -16.16
C GLY A 477 -5.42 18.48 -16.96
N ASN A 478 -4.18 18.54 -16.45
CA ASN A 478 -3.08 19.27 -17.08
C ASN A 478 -1.77 18.46 -17.20
N ALA A 479 -1.34 18.20 -18.42
CA ALA A 479 -0.02 17.67 -18.72
C ALA A 479 0.96 18.83 -18.95
N SER A 480 1.83 19.09 -17.98
CA SER A 480 2.74 20.23 -17.99
C SER A 480 4.18 19.77 -17.91
N ILE A 481 5.02 20.13 -18.87
CA ILE A 481 6.44 19.73 -18.82
C ILE A 481 7.20 20.37 -17.65
N PHE A 482 6.74 21.52 -17.13
CA PHE A 482 7.26 22.14 -15.90
C PHE A 482 6.61 21.55 -14.62
N PRO A 483 7.36 21.39 -13.50
CA PRO A 483 8.75 21.80 -13.25
C PRO A 483 9.83 20.77 -13.62
N LYS A 484 9.47 19.53 -13.94
CA LYS A 484 10.47 18.46 -14.15
C LYS A 484 11.28 18.64 -15.44
N ASN A 485 10.72 19.36 -16.42
CA ASN A 485 11.30 19.61 -17.75
C ASN A 485 11.70 18.31 -18.45
N ALA A 486 10.78 17.33 -18.47
CA ALA A 486 10.99 16.01 -19.05
C ALA A 486 9.74 15.53 -19.80
N ASP A 487 9.92 14.48 -20.60
CA ASP A 487 8.86 13.87 -21.41
C ASP A 487 7.68 13.38 -20.56
N ILE A 488 6.48 13.56 -21.10
CA ILE A 488 5.25 13.03 -20.53
C ILE A 488 4.76 11.94 -21.49
N THR A 489 4.60 10.73 -20.98
CA THR A 489 4.10 9.60 -21.76
C THR A 489 2.77 9.11 -21.21
N VAL A 490 1.76 9.06 -22.07
CA VAL A 490 0.46 8.45 -21.80
C VAL A 490 0.27 7.33 -22.81
N GLU A 491 0.35 6.08 -22.36
CA GLU A 491 0.41 4.91 -23.23
C GLU A 491 -0.62 3.84 -22.84
N ASN A 492 -1.37 3.33 -23.82
CA ASN A 492 -2.32 2.24 -23.59
C ASN A 492 -3.34 2.57 -22.47
N CYS A 493 -3.81 3.81 -22.46
CA CYS A 493 -4.75 4.33 -21.47
C CYS A 493 -6.13 4.50 -22.09
N HIS A 494 -7.17 3.99 -21.44
CA HIS A 494 -8.53 3.98 -21.95
C HIS A 494 -9.51 4.55 -20.93
N VAL A 495 -10.35 5.48 -21.36
CA VAL A 495 -11.34 6.13 -20.49
C VAL A 495 -12.74 6.10 -21.10
N THR A 496 -13.77 5.83 -20.28
CA THR A 496 -15.19 5.92 -20.67
C THR A 496 -15.97 6.77 -19.67
N GLY A 497 -17.06 7.41 -20.11
CA GLY A 497 -17.96 8.17 -19.21
C GLY A 497 -18.26 9.58 -19.70
N SER A 498 -18.20 10.57 -18.81
CA SER A 498 -18.50 11.97 -19.11
C SER A 498 -17.45 12.94 -18.56
N VAL A 499 -17.11 13.94 -19.37
CA VAL A 499 -16.18 15.01 -19.00
C VAL A 499 -16.79 16.36 -19.34
N SER A 500 -16.81 17.29 -18.39
CA SER A 500 -17.37 18.62 -18.62
C SER A 500 -16.56 19.77 -18.01
N GLY A 501 -16.55 20.91 -18.70
CA GLY A 501 -15.91 22.15 -18.25
C GLY A 501 -16.73 23.41 -18.56
N ASN A 502 -16.46 24.48 -17.81
CA ASN A 502 -17.19 25.76 -17.89
C ASN A 502 -16.31 27.01 -17.74
N SER A 503 -15.03 26.95 -18.15
CA SER A 503 -14.12 28.10 -18.03
C SER A 503 -14.12 29.01 -19.24
N SER A 504 -14.50 30.27 -19.05
CA SER A 504 -14.34 31.32 -20.06
C SER A 504 -12.89 31.78 -20.29
N THR A 505 -11.96 31.44 -19.38
CA THR A 505 -10.58 31.95 -19.37
C THR A 505 -9.50 30.89 -19.54
N HIS A 506 -9.79 29.61 -19.29
CA HIS A 506 -8.81 28.51 -19.31
C HIS A 506 -8.93 27.61 -20.54
N THR A 507 -7.92 26.76 -20.75
CA THR A 507 -7.39 26.48 -22.08
C THR A 507 -7.98 25.28 -22.82
N GLY A 508 -8.57 24.27 -22.15
CA GLY A 508 -9.16 23.13 -22.85
C GLY A 508 -9.93 22.14 -21.97
N VAL A 509 -10.86 21.40 -22.58
CA VAL A 509 -11.52 20.21 -22.02
C VAL A 509 -11.32 19.07 -23.01
N GLY A 510 -10.78 17.95 -22.56
CA GLY A 510 -10.52 16.77 -23.38
C GLY A 510 -11.09 15.51 -22.73
N GLY A 511 -11.41 14.48 -23.50
CA GLY A 511 -11.89 13.22 -22.90
C GLY A 511 -10.80 12.50 -22.10
N LEU A 512 -9.57 12.41 -22.62
CA LEU A 512 -8.44 11.81 -21.91
C LEU A 512 -7.59 12.84 -21.18
N ILE A 513 -7.14 13.88 -21.89
CA ILE A 513 -6.28 14.94 -21.38
C ILE A 513 -6.93 16.31 -21.62
N GLY A 514 -7.09 17.12 -20.59
CA GLY A 514 -7.67 18.46 -20.73
C GLY A 514 -6.79 19.42 -21.52
N THR A 515 -5.59 19.65 -21.00
CA THR A 515 -4.62 20.58 -21.57
C THR A 515 -3.22 19.99 -21.50
N ALA A 516 -2.49 20.03 -22.61
CA ALA A 516 -1.05 19.85 -22.65
C ALA A 516 -0.39 21.22 -22.85
N THR A 517 0.41 21.67 -21.88
CA THR A 517 1.02 23.02 -21.87
C THR A 517 2.49 23.01 -21.48
N ASP A 518 3.16 24.09 -21.87
CA ASP A 518 4.42 24.51 -21.27
C ASP A 518 4.22 25.79 -20.45
N SER A 519 4.99 25.92 -19.37
CA SER A 519 5.13 27.14 -18.59
C SER A 519 6.58 27.38 -18.14
N SER A 520 7.54 26.65 -18.71
CA SER A 520 8.95 26.73 -18.35
C SER A 520 9.58 27.97 -18.97
N SER A 521 10.44 28.66 -18.21
CA SER A 521 11.34 29.69 -18.73
C SER A 521 12.68 29.12 -19.20
N ASP A 522 12.89 27.81 -19.02
CA ASP A 522 14.18 27.14 -19.15
C ASP A 522 14.26 26.32 -20.43
N ARG A 523 15.37 26.49 -21.14
CA ARG A 523 15.59 25.99 -22.50
C ARG A 523 15.75 24.46 -22.54
N LYS A 524 14.67 23.70 -22.75
CA LYS A 524 14.70 22.23 -22.87
C LYS A 524 13.67 21.68 -23.86
N ASP A 525 14.07 20.60 -24.55
CA ASP A 525 13.22 19.85 -25.48
C ASP A 525 12.49 18.76 -24.68
N ALA A 526 11.16 18.75 -24.75
CA ALA A 526 10.34 17.72 -24.13
C ALA A 526 9.16 17.36 -25.03
N THR A 527 8.73 16.10 -24.94
CA THR A 527 7.64 15.55 -25.74
C THR A 527 6.47 15.17 -24.85
N VAL A 528 5.27 15.55 -25.27
CA VAL A 528 4.02 14.95 -24.76
C VAL A 528 3.59 13.88 -25.75
N SER A 529 3.62 12.62 -25.32
CA SER A 529 3.30 11.44 -26.12
C SER A 529 1.98 10.83 -25.66
N ILE A 530 1.01 10.71 -26.58
CA ILE A 530 -0.25 9.99 -26.40
C ILE A 530 -0.26 8.80 -27.36
N LEU A 531 -0.07 7.60 -26.83
CA LEU A 531 0.21 6.40 -27.61
C LEU A 531 -0.84 5.32 -27.31
N ASN A 532 -1.42 4.73 -28.35
CA ASN A 532 -2.35 3.59 -28.23
C ASN A 532 -3.49 3.82 -27.21
N SER A 533 -3.91 5.07 -27.04
CA SER A 533 -4.82 5.47 -25.95
C SER A 533 -6.17 5.89 -26.52
N SER A 534 -7.24 5.74 -25.74
CA SER A 534 -8.59 6.10 -26.20
C SER A 534 -9.46 6.80 -25.17
N SER A 535 -10.39 7.60 -25.68
CA SER A 535 -11.49 8.14 -24.90
C SER A 535 -12.83 7.87 -25.58
N ASP A 536 -13.72 7.19 -24.85
CA ASP A 536 -15.14 7.05 -25.16
C ASP A 536 -15.97 7.90 -24.18
N CYS A 537 -15.50 9.12 -23.92
CA CYS A 537 -16.20 10.05 -23.05
C CYS A 537 -17.09 10.99 -23.87
N SER A 538 -18.31 11.24 -23.39
CA SER A 538 -19.08 12.40 -23.84
C SER A 538 -18.44 13.66 -23.26
N VAL A 539 -17.88 14.51 -24.12
CA VAL A 539 -17.14 15.72 -23.73
C VAL A 539 -17.97 16.97 -23.96
N VAL A 540 -18.21 17.77 -22.91
CA VAL A 540 -19.00 19.00 -23.01
C VAL A 540 -18.21 20.19 -22.48
N ASN A 541 -18.12 21.27 -23.24
CA ASN A 541 -17.50 22.51 -22.74
C ASN A 541 -18.36 23.73 -23.08
N GLU A 542 -18.56 24.61 -22.10
CA GLU A 542 -19.37 25.83 -22.25
C GLU A 542 -18.60 27.00 -22.87
N HIS A 543 -17.28 26.86 -23.10
CA HIS A 543 -16.43 27.93 -23.63
C HIS A 543 -15.26 27.34 -24.45
N ARG A 544 -14.10 28.03 -24.48
CA ARG A 544 -12.95 27.90 -25.40
C ARG A 544 -12.79 26.62 -26.23
N ASN A 545 -11.99 25.65 -25.79
CA ASN A 545 -11.50 24.56 -26.63
C ASN A 545 -11.95 23.19 -26.11
N THR A 546 -12.39 22.33 -27.02
CA THR A 546 -12.99 21.04 -26.67
C THR A 546 -12.46 19.96 -27.62
N GLY A 547 -11.92 18.87 -27.07
CA GLY A 547 -11.43 17.72 -27.84
C GLY A 547 -11.99 16.42 -27.30
N GLY A 548 -12.17 15.40 -28.14
CA GLY A 548 -12.56 14.07 -27.65
C GLY A 548 -11.41 13.34 -26.94
N LEU A 549 -10.16 13.52 -27.38
CA LEU A 549 -8.97 12.94 -26.73
C LEU A 549 -8.20 14.01 -25.95
N LEU A 550 -7.80 15.10 -26.62
CA LEU A 550 -7.01 16.20 -26.06
C LEU A 550 -7.75 17.53 -26.25
N GLY A 551 -8.04 18.25 -25.17
CA GLY A 551 -8.75 19.53 -25.28
C GLY A 551 -7.91 20.59 -26.00
N VAL A 552 -6.67 20.78 -25.54
CA VAL A 552 -5.74 21.70 -26.18
C VAL A 552 -4.29 21.27 -26.02
N PHE A 553 -3.50 21.49 -27.07
CA PHE A 553 -2.05 21.63 -26.98
C PHE A 553 -1.71 23.11 -27.12
N HIS A 554 -1.18 23.73 -26.06
CA HIS A 554 -0.92 25.18 -26.04
C HIS A 554 0.43 25.52 -25.43
N LEU A 555 1.24 26.26 -26.19
CA LEU A 555 2.48 26.87 -25.73
C LEU A 555 2.28 28.40 -25.60
N PRO A 556 2.35 28.98 -24.39
CA PRO A 556 2.28 30.43 -24.22
C PRO A 556 3.57 31.07 -24.71
N SER A 557 3.45 32.17 -25.46
CA SER A 557 4.61 32.90 -25.96
C SER A 557 5.36 33.62 -24.86
N TYR A 558 6.51 33.07 -24.49
CA TYR A 558 7.46 33.77 -23.63
C TYR A 558 8.45 34.56 -24.49
N HIS A 559 8.38 35.89 -24.37
CA HIS A 559 9.25 36.83 -25.06
C HIS A 559 10.73 36.58 -24.74
N GLY A 560 11.44 35.84 -25.60
CA GLY A 560 12.91 35.84 -25.66
C GLY A 560 13.63 34.51 -25.39
N VAL A 561 12.93 33.41 -25.11
CA VAL A 561 13.53 32.07 -24.94
C VAL A 561 12.97 31.13 -26.01
N GLN A 562 13.84 30.44 -26.76
CA GLN A 562 13.41 29.41 -27.71
C GLN A 562 13.14 28.12 -26.95
N LEU A 563 11.87 27.71 -26.88
CA LEU A 563 11.40 26.48 -26.24
C LEU A 563 10.82 25.55 -27.32
N PHE A 564 11.15 24.27 -27.27
CA PHE A 564 10.65 23.26 -28.23
C PHE A 564 9.88 22.20 -27.45
N VAL A 565 8.55 22.21 -27.60
CA VAL A 565 7.70 21.18 -27.00
C VAL A 565 7.01 20.42 -28.10
N HIS A 566 7.24 19.12 -28.13
CA HIS A 566 6.73 18.24 -29.16
C HIS A 566 5.42 17.60 -28.71
N LEU A 567 4.54 17.34 -29.68
CA LEU A 567 3.34 16.54 -29.47
C LEU A 567 3.39 15.33 -30.41
N THR A 568 3.30 14.14 -29.83
CA THR A 568 3.13 12.89 -30.59
C THR A 568 1.80 12.26 -30.20
N VAL A 569 0.93 12.02 -31.18
CA VAL A 569 -0.31 11.25 -31.00
C VAL A 569 -0.29 10.09 -31.98
N SER A 570 -0.25 8.85 -31.50
CA SER A 570 -0.17 7.68 -32.37
C SER A 570 -1.10 6.56 -31.93
N GLY A 571 -1.76 5.91 -32.88
CA GLY A 571 -2.66 4.79 -32.61
C GLY A 571 -3.79 5.12 -31.64
N SER A 572 -4.20 6.39 -31.55
CA SER A 572 -5.07 6.88 -30.46
C SER A 572 -6.44 7.34 -30.98
N PHE A 573 -7.48 7.16 -30.17
CA PHE A 573 -8.87 7.24 -30.64
C PHE A 573 -9.80 8.03 -29.72
N ALA A 574 -10.70 8.81 -30.31
CA ALA A 574 -11.83 9.42 -29.61
C ALA A 574 -13.16 8.95 -30.23
N THR A 575 -14.00 8.28 -29.45
CA THR A 575 -15.25 7.69 -29.94
C THR A 575 -16.50 8.33 -29.36
N GLY A 576 -16.39 8.97 -28.20
CA GLY A 576 -17.50 9.68 -27.57
C GLY A 576 -17.82 11.03 -28.22
N ASP A 577 -19.07 11.47 -28.07
CA ASP A 577 -19.54 12.74 -28.65
C ASP A 577 -18.85 13.97 -28.03
N VAL A 578 -18.59 14.98 -28.85
CA VAL A 578 -17.96 16.24 -28.45
C VAL A 578 -18.92 17.40 -28.67
N ILE A 579 -19.27 18.11 -27.58
CA ILE A 579 -20.26 19.18 -27.59
C ILE A 579 -19.62 20.50 -27.13
N GLY A 580 -19.47 21.45 -28.06
CA GLY A 580 -19.06 22.82 -27.76
C GLY A 580 -20.27 23.74 -27.61
N ARG A 581 -20.44 24.36 -26.44
CA ARG A 581 -21.50 25.33 -26.14
C ARG A 581 -20.92 26.71 -25.85
N HIS A 582 -20.20 27.29 -26.80
CA HIS A 582 -19.41 28.49 -26.56
C HIS A 582 -20.31 29.71 -26.31
N SER A 583 -20.64 29.97 -25.05
CA SER A 583 -21.45 31.13 -24.64
C SER A 583 -20.57 32.37 -24.50
N GLY A 584 -21.01 33.50 -25.07
CA GLY A 584 -20.33 34.81 -24.97
C GLY A 584 -19.61 35.25 -26.25
N GLY A 585 -19.99 36.42 -26.75
CA GLY A 585 -19.65 36.91 -28.08
C GLY A 585 -18.15 37.01 -28.42
N LEU A 586 -17.86 36.85 -29.72
CA LEU A 586 -16.69 37.31 -30.47
C LEU A 586 -15.28 37.15 -29.84
N THR A 587 -15.07 36.28 -28.84
CA THR A 587 -13.67 35.96 -28.47
C THR A 587 -13.05 35.13 -29.60
N PRO A 588 -11.85 35.46 -30.10
CA PRO A 588 -11.52 35.19 -31.51
C PRO A 588 -11.22 33.74 -31.88
N VAL A 589 -11.22 32.80 -30.92
CA VAL A 589 -10.71 31.43 -31.12
C VAL A 589 -11.35 30.40 -30.17
N SER A 590 -12.64 30.11 -30.35
CA SER A 590 -13.26 28.89 -29.82
C SER A 590 -13.09 27.74 -30.83
N SER A 591 -12.50 26.62 -30.41
CA SER A 591 -12.18 25.49 -31.29
C SER A 591 -12.71 24.17 -30.75
N THR A 592 -13.50 23.46 -31.53
CA THR A 592 -14.00 22.12 -31.15
C THR A 592 -13.54 21.09 -32.16
N GLY A 593 -12.90 20.02 -31.69
CA GLY A 593 -12.37 18.94 -32.50
C GLY A 593 -12.81 17.57 -31.99
N GLY A 594 -13.04 16.60 -32.90
CA GLY A 594 -13.38 15.24 -32.47
C GLY A 594 -12.22 14.52 -31.77
N LEU A 595 -10.97 14.68 -32.23
CA LEU A 595 -9.78 14.18 -31.53
C LEU A 595 -9.14 15.28 -30.66
N ILE A 596 -8.78 16.41 -31.27
CA ILE A 596 -8.07 17.50 -30.60
C ILE A 596 -8.80 18.83 -30.80
N GLY A 597 -9.12 19.55 -29.72
CA GLY A 597 -9.81 20.84 -29.84
C GLY A 597 -8.98 21.88 -30.57
N ARG A 598 -7.77 22.17 -30.07
CA ARG A 598 -6.83 23.05 -30.75
C ARG A 598 -5.37 22.65 -30.55
N VAL A 599 -4.58 22.88 -31.59
CA VAL A 599 -3.13 22.75 -31.58
C VAL A 599 -2.51 24.14 -31.78
N SER A 600 -1.75 24.61 -30.79
CA SER A 600 -1.07 25.92 -30.76
C SER A 600 0.36 25.73 -30.27
N TYR A 601 1.33 25.97 -31.15
CA TYR A 601 2.74 25.71 -30.88
C TYR A 601 3.63 26.86 -31.36
N GLU A 602 4.88 26.86 -30.89
CA GLU A 602 5.89 27.85 -31.22
C GLU A 602 6.98 27.26 -32.14
N ARG A 603 7.84 28.14 -32.64
CA ARG A 603 9.01 27.79 -33.47
C ARG A 603 9.84 26.66 -32.85
N GLY A 604 10.18 25.64 -33.64
CA GLY A 604 10.99 24.47 -33.30
C GLY A 604 10.23 23.30 -32.67
N SER A 605 8.94 23.49 -32.38
CA SER A 605 8.07 22.42 -31.90
C SER A 605 7.63 21.50 -33.05
N GLN A 606 7.71 20.19 -32.86
CA GLN A 606 7.22 19.20 -33.83
C GLN A 606 5.91 18.61 -33.35
N VAL A 607 4.92 18.57 -34.23
CA VAL A 607 3.63 17.91 -33.97
C VAL A 607 3.45 16.80 -34.98
N SER A 608 3.32 15.56 -34.49
CA SER A 608 3.12 14.37 -35.30
C SER A 608 1.88 13.62 -34.82
N ILE A 609 0.95 13.36 -35.73
CA ILE A 609 -0.27 12.59 -35.47
C ILE A 609 -0.36 11.47 -36.50
N SER A 610 -0.39 10.21 -36.07
CA SER A 610 -0.40 9.06 -36.99
C SER A 610 -1.34 7.95 -36.55
N GLY A 611 -1.95 7.25 -37.52
CA GLY A 611 -2.77 6.06 -37.24
C GLY A 611 -3.91 6.29 -36.23
N SER A 612 -4.43 7.51 -36.15
CA SER A 612 -5.34 7.95 -35.07
C SER A 612 -6.73 8.28 -35.62
N GLY A 613 -7.76 8.22 -34.78
CA GLY A 613 -9.16 8.31 -35.25
C GLY A 613 -10.10 9.08 -34.35
N ALA A 614 -11.08 9.77 -34.95
CA ALA A 614 -12.21 10.38 -34.25
C ALA A 614 -13.54 9.90 -34.86
N SER A 615 -14.39 9.24 -34.09
CA SER A 615 -15.67 8.72 -34.57
C SER A 615 -16.90 9.27 -33.87
N GLY A 616 -16.74 9.94 -32.73
CA GLY A 616 -17.84 10.63 -32.04
C GLY A 616 -18.32 11.86 -32.82
N ASN A 617 -19.60 12.19 -32.67
CA ASN A 617 -20.16 13.35 -33.36
C ASN A 617 -19.67 14.65 -32.72
N VAL A 618 -19.43 15.66 -33.54
CA VAL A 618 -19.03 16.99 -33.09
C VAL A 618 -20.19 17.95 -33.28
N THR A 619 -20.72 18.50 -32.18
CA THR A 619 -21.87 19.41 -32.20
C THR A 619 -21.53 20.76 -31.58
N VAL A 620 -21.76 21.85 -32.32
CA VAL A 620 -21.57 23.22 -31.84
C VAL A 620 -22.76 24.09 -32.24
N LEU A 621 -23.70 24.28 -31.31
CA LEU A 621 -24.93 25.01 -31.58
C LEU A 621 -24.80 26.53 -31.36
N GLU A 622 -23.84 26.97 -30.55
CA GLU A 622 -23.66 28.37 -30.16
C GLU A 622 -22.17 28.77 -30.18
N GLY A 623 -21.83 29.89 -30.82
CA GLY A 623 -20.58 30.65 -30.61
C GLY A 623 -19.23 30.00 -30.98
N GLY A 624 -19.18 28.99 -31.85
CA GLY A 624 -17.93 28.37 -32.31
C GLY A 624 -17.21 29.11 -33.45
N SER A 625 -15.89 29.26 -33.38
CA SER A 625 -15.09 29.89 -34.44
C SER A 625 -14.60 28.87 -35.48
N SER A 626 -14.02 27.76 -35.01
CA SER A 626 -13.46 26.69 -35.86
C SER A 626 -13.89 25.32 -35.34
N VAL A 627 -14.48 24.48 -36.19
CA VAL A 627 -14.98 23.16 -35.81
C VAL A 627 -14.48 22.10 -36.77
N GLY A 628 -13.90 21.02 -36.24
CA GLY A 628 -13.34 19.93 -37.03
C GLY A 628 -13.78 18.56 -36.52
N GLY A 629 -14.03 17.59 -37.41
CA GLY A 629 -14.29 16.21 -36.98
C GLY A 629 -13.05 15.51 -36.40
N PHE A 630 -11.83 15.96 -36.74
CA PHE A 630 -10.57 15.49 -36.16
C PHE A 630 -9.90 16.56 -35.30
N ILE A 631 -9.57 17.72 -35.89
CA ILE A 631 -8.95 18.86 -35.18
C ILE A 631 -9.77 20.13 -35.41
N GLY A 632 -10.15 20.82 -34.32
CA GLY A 632 -10.92 22.06 -34.42
C GLY A 632 -10.14 23.18 -35.10
N SER A 633 -8.97 23.51 -34.56
CA SER A 633 -8.08 24.51 -35.15
C SER A 633 -6.61 24.19 -34.95
N ILE A 634 -5.81 24.51 -35.96
CA ILE A 634 -4.36 24.56 -35.88
C ILE A 634 -3.95 26.03 -36.00
N GLY A 635 -3.21 26.55 -35.02
CA GLY A 635 -2.67 27.92 -35.10
C GLY A 635 -1.97 28.39 -33.83
N GLY A 636 -0.84 29.08 -34.01
CA GLY A 636 -0.05 29.77 -32.98
C GLY A 636 0.05 31.29 -33.23
N PRO A 637 0.46 32.08 -32.23
CA PRO A 637 0.71 33.52 -32.37
C PRO A 637 1.85 33.78 -33.37
N GLY A 638 1.67 34.77 -34.25
CA GLY A 638 2.64 35.10 -35.28
C GLY A 638 3.93 35.66 -34.72
N ILE A 639 4.99 34.87 -34.81
CA ILE A 639 6.37 35.33 -34.69
C ILE A 639 7.24 34.69 -35.77
N SER A 640 7.84 35.53 -36.61
CA SER A 640 8.58 35.16 -37.82
C SER A 640 9.83 34.29 -37.58
N GLY A 641 9.97 33.19 -38.34
CA GLY A 641 11.26 32.55 -38.66
C GLY A 641 11.33 31.03 -38.46
N ALA A 642 11.70 30.28 -39.51
CA ALA A 642 11.99 28.81 -39.61
C ALA A 642 10.81 27.81 -39.38
N ALA A 643 10.69 26.85 -40.31
CA ALA A 643 9.61 25.86 -40.48
C ALA A 643 9.77 24.63 -39.61
N ASP A 644 8.72 24.31 -38.86
CA ASP A 644 8.45 22.95 -38.42
C ASP A 644 7.08 22.56 -38.97
N VAL A 645 7.05 21.38 -39.61
CA VAL A 645 5.85 20.88 -40.29
C VAL A 645 5.05 20.07 -39.29
N LEU A 646 3.80 20.48 -39.05
CA LEU A 646 2.84 19.60 -38.39
C LEU A 646 2.47 18.51 -39.38
N MET A 647 2.66 17.25 -39.00
CA MET A 647 2.40 16.09 -39.85
C MET A 647 1.24 15.28 -39.29
N ILE A 648 0.25 15.01 -40.14
CA ILE A 648 -0.85 14.09 -39.84
C ILE A 648 -0.84 12.99 -40.89
N THR A 649 -0.74 11.72 -40.50
CA THR A 649 -0.79 10.59 -41.45
C THR A 649 -1.76 9.50 -41.03
N ASP A 650 -2.29 8.77 -42.01
CA ASP A 650 -3.00 7.49 -41.83
C ASP A 650 -4.14 7.57 -40.79
N SER A 651 -4.77 8.74 -40.71
CA SER A 651 -5.73 9.09 -39.67
C SER A 651 -7.12 9.37 -40.24
N PHE A 652 -8.15 9.29 -39.40
CA PHE A 652 -9.52 9.42 -39.88
C PHE A 652 -10.46 10.18 -38.93
N ALA A 653 -11.47 10.82 -39.53
CA ALA A 653 -12.67 11.28 -38.85
C ALA A 653 -13.91 10.66 -39.49
N SER A 654 -14.83 10.13 -38.68
CA SER A 654 -16.07 9.51 -39.18
C SER A 654 -17.35 10.02 -38.53
N GLY A 655 -17.25 10.73 -37.40
CA GLY A 655 -18.41 11.33 -36.75
C GLY A 655 -18.93 12.54 -37.53
N ASN A 656 -20.23 12.80 -37.43
CA ASN A 656 -20.85 13.95 -38.08
C ASN A 656 -20.44 15.25 -37.39
N VAL A 657 -20.28 16.32 -38.16
CA VAL A 657 -19.93 17.66 -37.68
C VAL A 657 -21.11 18.60 -37.92
N ASN A 658 -21.82 18.97 -36.85
CA ASN A 658 -22.98 19.86 -36.92
C ASN A 658 -22.71 21.17 -36.18
N ALA A 659 -22.40 22.23 -36.94
CA ALA A 659 -22.00 23.53 -36.41
C ALA A 659 -22.64 24.71 -37.18
N PRO A 660 -23.97 24.85 -37.18
CA PRO A 660 -24.74 25.76 -38.06
C PRO A 660 -24.36 27.24 -37.91
N ASN A 661 -23.80 27.62 -36.76
CA ASN A 661 -23.42 28.99 -36.41
C ASN A 661 -21.91 29.22 -36.40
N SER A 662 -21.12 28.23 -36.84
CA SER A 662 -19.66 28.33 -36.87
C SER A 662 -19.15 28.77 -38.22
N ARG A 663 -18.21 29.72 -38.20
CA ARG A 663 -17.66 30.34 -39.41
C ARG A 663 -16.88 29.34 -40.25
N THR A 664 -16.01 28.54 -39.62
CA THR A 664 -15.13 27.62 -40.32
C THR A 664 -15.35 26.20 -39.82
N VAL A 665 -15.80 25.30 -40.70
CA VAL A 665 -16.18 23.94 -40.33
C VAL A 665 -15.58 22.94 -41.30
N GLY A 666 -14.95 21.89 -40.80
CA GLY A 666 -14.37 20.82 -41.61
C GLY A 666 -14.67 19.42 -41.07
N GLY A 667 -14.83 18.43 -41.94
CA GLY A 667 -15.01 17.04 -41.50
C GLY A 667 -13.75 16.42 -40.89
N PHE A 668 -12.56 16.89 -41.26
CA PHE A 668 -11.28 16.52 -40.63
C PHE A 668 -10.72 17.71 -39.84
N ILE A 669 -10.42 18.83 -40.49
CA ILE A 669 -9.86 20.03 -39.85
C ILE A 669 -10.77 21.23 -40.03
N GLY A 670 -11.12 21.93 -38.95
CA GLY A 670 -11.88 23.17 -39.04
C GLY A 670 -11.08 24.28 -39.73
N SER A 671 -10.00 24.74 -39.10
CA SER A 671 -9.13 25.77 -39.65
C SER A 671 -7.65 25.46 -39.44
N SER A 672 -6.82 25.68 -40.47
CA SER A 672 -5.36 25.64 -40.36
C SER A 672 -4.65 27.00 -40.52
N GLY A 673 -5.40 28.11 -40.41
CA GLY A 673 -4.95 29.46 -40.81
C GLY A 673 -4.24 30.34 -39.79
N GLY A 674 -3.33 29.79 -38.97
CA GLY A 674 -2.37 30.60 -38.19
C GLY A 674 -1.31 31.26 -39.08
N GLU A 675 -0.66 32.34 -38.60
CA GLU A 675 0.22 33.18 -39.42
C GLU A 675 1.46 32.48 -40.04
N ILE A 676 1.92 31.29 -39.59
CA ILE A 676 3.30 30.85 -39.90
C ILE A 676 3.58 29.31 -39.91
N SER A 677 2.58 28.41 -39.97
CA SER A 677 2.83 26.97 -39.79
C SER A 677 2.48 26.11 -41.03
N PRO A 678 3.46 25.51 -41.74
CA PRO A 678 3.17 24.54 -42.79
C PRO A 678 2.55 23.26 -42.19
N ILE A 679 1.43 22.81 -42.75
CA ILE A 679 0.82 21.52 -42.40
C ILE A 679 1.03 20.51 -43.52
N ARG A 680 1.31 19.26 -43.18
CA ARG A 680 1.36 18.14 -44.12
C ARG A 680 0.36 17.07 -43.70
N ILE A 681 -0.60 16.76 -44.56
CA ILE A 681 -1.66 15.79 -44.30
C ILE A 681 -1.62 14.67 -45.33
N GLU A 682 -1.32 13.49 -44.79
CA GLU A 682 -1.01 12.19 -45.36
C GLU A 682 -2.09 11.12 -45.33
N ASN A 683 -2.61 10.57 -46.44
CA ASN A 683 -3.38 9.31 -46.36
C ASN A 683 -4.56 9.38 -45.36
N CYS A 684 -5.20 10.54 -45.23
CA CYS A 684 -6.22 10.80 -44.23
C CYS A 684 -7.63 10.82 -44.83
N ARG A 685 -8.65 10.53 -44.02
CA ARG A 685 -10.03 10.44 -44.50
C ARG A 685 -11.07 11.05 -43.58
N ALA A 686 -12.10 11.66 -44.18
CA ALA A 686 -13.29 12.17 -43.50
C ALA A 686 -14.56 11.50 -44.07
N HIS A 687 -15.42 10.94 -43.21
CA HIS A 687 -16.67 10.28 -43.64
C HIS A 687 -17.95 10.95 -43.14
N GLY A 688 -17.93 11.62 -41.99
CA GLY A 688 -19.14 12.20 -41.41
C GLY A 688 -19.67 13.38 -42.21
N ASP A 689 -20.98 13.59 -42.14
CA ASP A 689 -21.65 14.73 -42.74
C ASP A 689 -21.22 16.03 -42.04
N VAL A 690 -21.09 17.11 -42.81
CA VAL A 690 -20.58 18.40 -42.33
C VAL A 690 -21.60 19.50 -42.60
N HIS A 691 -22.08 20.14 -41.53
CA HIS A 691 -22.98 21.29 -41.58
C HIS A 691 -22.36 22.50 -40.90
N GLY A 692 -22.25 23.64 -41.60
CA GLY A 692 -21.65 24.86 -41.07
C GLY A 692 -22.25 26.17 -41.59
N GLN A 693 -21.73 27.31 -41.12
CA GLN A 693 -22.27 28.63 -41.52
C GLN A 693 -21.65 29.17 -42.80
N ALA A 694 -20.36 29.50 -42.80
CA ALA A 694 -19.76 30.39 -43.80
C ALA A 694 -18.78 29.70 -44.75
N THR A 695 -17.80 28.98 -44.17
CA THR A 695 -16.73 28.28 -44.86
C THR A 695 -16.73 26.83 -44.41
N VAL A 696 -17.17 25.93 -45.29
CA VAL A 696 -17.44 24.53 -44.92
C VAL A 696 -16.78 23.59 -45.92
N GLY A 697 -15.97 22.66 -45.43
CA GLY A 697 -15.32 21.65 -46.24
C GLY A 697 -15.57 20.23 -45.73
N GLY A 698 -15.81 19.26 -46.60
CA GLY A 698 -15.95 17.86 -46.17
C GLY A 698 -14.69 17.29 -45.53
N PHE A 699 -13.50 17.77 -45.92
CA PHE A 699 -12.22 17.44 -45.29
C PHE A 699 -11.68 18.61 -44.46
N ILE A 700 -11.47 19.77 -45.07
CA ILE A 700 -10.90 20.94 -44.39
C ILE A 700 -11.77 22.19 -44.61
N GLY A 701 -12.14 22.88 -43.54
CA GLY A 701 -12.93 24.10 -43.64
C GLY A 701 -12.15 25.20 -44.35
N SER A 702 -11.07 25.67 -43.72
CA SER A 702 -10.16 26.65 -44.31
C SER A 702 -8.72 26.17 -44.25
N SER A 703 -8.02 26.27 -45.38
CA SER A 703 -6.59 25.97 -45.52
C SER A 703 -5.79 27.19 -45.97
N GLY A 704 -4.61 27.41 -45.37
CA GLY A 704 -3.64 28.44 -45.76
C GLY A 704 -3.38 29.52 -44.71
N GLY A 705 -2.18 30.12 -44.75
CA GLY A 705 -1.66 31.05 -43.72
C GLY A 705 -2.18 32.48 -43.84
N ALA A 706 -2.25 33.18 -42.70
CA ALA A 706 -2.64 34.58 -42.66
C ALA A 706 -1.57 35.53 -43.26
N HIS A 707 -2.03 36.69 -43.69
CA HIS A 707 -1.28 37.74 -44.41
C HIS A 707 -0.06 38.27 -43.60
N ILE A 708 1.16 37.89 -43.97
CA ILE A 708 2.37 38.61 -43.52
C ILE A 708 2.49 39.91 -44.33
N THR A 709 2.14 41.05 -43.72
CA THR A 709 2.31 42.39 -44.31
C THR A 709 3.78 42.87 -44.35
N THR A 710 4.73 42.10 -43.81
CA THR A 710 6.13 42.55 -43.68
C THR A 710 7.00 42.06 -44.84
N PRO A 711 7.62 42.96 -45.63
CA PRO A 711 8.43 42.60 -46.80
C PRO A 711 9.75 41.86 -46.51
N SER A 712 10.05 41.52 -45.26
CA SER A 712 11.39 41.08 -44.84
C SER A 712 11.54 39.58 -44.56
N ALA A 713 10.48 38.77 -44.67
CA ALA A 713 10.58 37.32 -44.45
C ALA A 713 10.83 36.57 -45.77
N SER A 714 12.09 36.35 -46.10
CA SER A 714 12.54 35.51 -47.22
C SER A 714 12.44 34.00 -46.93
N ARG A 715 11.30 33.49 -46.43
CA ARG A 715 11.11 32.05 -46.17
C ARG A 715 9.69 31.56 -46.46
N PHE A 716 9.63 30.42 -47.14
CA PHE A 716 8.48 29.79 -47.77
C PHE A 716 7.72 28.88 -46.79
N TRP A 717 6.42 29.09 -46.59
CA TRP A 717 5.58 28.21 -45.78
C TRP A 717 4.48 27.61 -46.65
N HIS A 718 4.50 26.30 -46.84
CA HIS A 718 3.62 25.60 -47.78
C HIS A 718 2.83 24.49 -47.07
N SER A 719 1.51 24.49 -47.24
CA SER A 719 0.65 23.42 -46.71
C SER A 719 0.41 22.38 -47.80
N VAL A 720 0.67 21.11 -47.51
CA VAL A 720 0.54 19.99 -48.46
C VAL A 720 -0.52 19.03 -47.95
N ILE A 721 -1.57 18.82 -48.73
CA ILE A 721 -2.60 17.80 -48.46
C ILE A 721 -2.56 16.82 -49.62
N ILE A 722 -2.23 15.57 -49.35
CA ILE A 722 -2.00 14.55 -50.38
C ILE A 722 -2.64 13.23 -49.99
N SER A 723 -3.18 12.50 -50.99
CA SER A 723 -3.76 11.18 -50.78
C SER A 723 -4.86 11.20 -49.72
N CYS A 724 -5.71 12.23 -49.75
CA CYS A 724 -6.76 12.42 -48.75
C CYS A 724 -8.14 12.38 -49.40
N TYR A 725 -9.17 12.04 -48.62
CA TYR A 725 -10.53 12.02 -49.16
C TYR A 725 -11.64 12.34 -48.16
N ALA A 726 -12.75 12.86 -48.70
CA ALA A 726 -13.97 13.14 -47.96
C ALA A 726 -15.20 12.52 -48.64
N THR A 727 -16.12 11.94 -47.87
CA THR A 727 -17.31 11.25 -48.43
C THR A 727 -18.65 11.71 -47.86
N GLY A 728 -18.67 12.34 -46.69
CA GLY A 728 -19.90 12.85 -46.07
C GLY A 728 -20.50 14.05 -46.81
N ASP A 729 -21.80 14.22 -46.68
CA ASP A 729 -22.53 15.32 -47.30
C ASP A 729 -22.16 16.65 -46.62
N VAL A 730 -22.01 17.70 -47.42
CA VAL A 730 -21.56 19.03 -46.98
C VAL A 730 -22.66 20.05 -47.22
N SER A 731 -23.00 20.82 -46.18
CA SER A 731 -24.01 21.87 -46.27
C SER A 731 -23.59 23.13 -45.51
N GLY A 732 -23.95 24.29 -46.06
CA GLY A 732 -23.84 25.54 -45.31
C GLY A 732 -24.54 26.73 -45.96
N ASN A 733 -24.71 27.78 -45.16
CA ASN A 733 -25.45 28.99 -45.55
C ASN A 733 -24.55 30.07 -46.20
N GLY A 734 -23.28 29.74 -46.40
CA GLY A 734 -22.19 30.66 -46.68
C GLY A 734 -21.73 30.72 -48.13
N GLY A 735 -20.63 31.44 -48.33
CA GLY A 735 -20.06 31.70 -49.64
C GLY A 735 -19.09 30.64 -50.15
N ASP A 736 -18.49 29.83 -49.28
CA ASP A 736 -17.39 28.92 -49.64
C ASP A 736 -17.65 27.52 -49.10
N ILE A 737 -18.42 26.71 -49.84
CA ILE A 737 -18.85 25.37 -49.43
C ILE A 737 -18.27 24.35 -50.42
N GLY A 738 -17.40 23.45 -49.95
CA GLY A 738 -16.73 22.48 -50.81
C GLY A 738 -16.82 21.04 -50.29
N GLY A 739 -16.96 20.08 -51.21
CA GLY A 739 -16.98 18.66 -50.84
C GLY A 739 -15.68 18.17 -50.18
N PHE A 740 -14.55 18.81 -50.47
CA PHE A 740 -13.25 18.54 -49.83
C PHE A 740 -12.78 19.75 -49.00
N VAL A 741 -12.66 20.92 -49.63
CA VAL A 741 -12.15 22.14 -49.00
C VAL A 741 -13.14 23.28 -49.12
N GLY A 742 -13.45 23.97 -48.02
CA GLY A 742 -14.28 25.18 -48.06
C GLY A 742 -13.54 26.32 -48.74
N TYR A 743 -12.49 26.82 -48.08
CA TYR A 743 -11.62 27.87 -48.62
C TYR A 743 -10.15 27.39 -48.68
N HIS A 744 -9.60 27.35 -49.89
CA HIS A 744 -8.18 27.10 -50.12
C HIS A 744 -7.48 28.42 -50.43
N ALA A 745 -6.80 29.00 -49.43
CA ALA A 745 -6.23 30.33 -49.51
C ALA A 745 -5.00 30.39 -50.45
N PRO A 746 -4.80 31.48 -51.20
CA PRO A 746 -3.63 31.65 -52.04
C PRO A 746 -2.41 31.94 -51.17
N SER A 747 -1.21 31.65 -51.68
CA SER A 747 0.02 32.20 -51.11
C SER A 747 0.36 33.51 -51.82
N PHE A 748 0.34 34.62 -51.09
CA PHE A 748 0.42 35.99 -51.61
C PHE A 748 1.86 36.47 -51.93
N THR A 749 2.69 35.62 -52.55
CA THR A 749 4.05 36.03 -52.99
C THR A 749 4.16 35.97 -54.51
N ASP A 750 4.90 36.90 -55.13
CA ASP A 750 5.23 36.95 -56.58
C ASP A 750 6.11 35.77 -57.05
N ARG A 751 6.10 34.65 -56.33
CA ARG A 751 6.85 33.43 -56.61
C ARG A 751 5.85 32.26 -56.70
N PRO A 752 6.08 31.25 -57.55
CA PRO A 752 5.24 30.06 -57.58
C PRO A 752 5.30 29.39 -56.20
N THR A 753 4.13 29.08 -55.62
CA THR A 753 4.00 28.66 -54.22
C THR A 753 3.55 27.21 -54.13
N GLU A 754 4.01 26.45 -53.12
CA GLU A 754 3.80 24.99 -52.98
C GLU A 754 2.62 24.63 -52.04
N THR A 755 1.74 25.57 -51.68
CA THR A 755 0.49 25.19 -50.98
C THR A 755 -0.41 24.47 -51.96
N VAL A 756 -0.69 23.19 -51.68
CA VAL A 756 -1.24 22.28 -52.68
C VAL A 756 -2.16 21.25 -52.05
N ILE A 757 -3.27 20.98 -52.74
CA ILE A 757 -4.05 19.76 -52.56
C ILE A 757 -3.78 18.88 -53.76
N GLN A 758 -3.35 17.64 -53.55
CA GLN A 758 -3.09 16.72 -54.64
C GLN A 758 -3.58 15.31 -54.34
N ASP A 759 -3.84 14.55 -55.40
CA ASP A 759 -4.18 13.13 -55.31
C ASP A 759 -5.31 12.87 -54.31
N SER A 760 -6.40 13.64 -54.40
CA SER A 760 -7.45 13.65 -53.38
C SER A 760 -8.84 13.61 -54.01
N TYR A 761 -9.85 13.17 -53.25
CA TYR A 761 -11.22 13.10 -53.79
C TYR A 761 -12.34 13.44 -52.81
N ALA A 762 -13.46 13.92 -53.35
CA ALA A 762 -14.70 14.20 -52.63
C ALA A 762 -15.91 13.49 -53.24
N ARG A 763 -16.77 12.93 -52.40
CA ARG A 763 -17.94 12.15 -52.87
C ARG A 763 -19.29 12.60 -52.35
N GLY A 764 -19.33 13.27 -51.21
CA GLY A 764 -20.59 13.75 -50.62
C GLY A 764 -21.24 14.86 -51.44
N ASN A 765 -22.56 14.95 -51.32
CA ASN A 765 -23.34 16.03 -51.93
C ASN A 765 -22.98 17.37 -51.27
N VAL A 766 -23.01 18.45 -52.04
CA VAL A 766 -22.63 19.79 -51.58
C VAL A 766 -23.79 20.76 -51.79
N SER A 767 -24.22 21.45 -50.74
CA SER A 767 -25.31 22.43 -50.81
C SER A 767 -24.95 23.76 -50.13
N GLY A 768 -25.22 24.90 -50.77
CA GLY A 768 -24.96 26.22 -50.18
C GLY A 768 -24.81 27.39 -51.17
N GLY A 769 -24.31 28.54 -50.72
CA GLY A 769 -24.22 29.76 -51.55
C GLY A 769 -23.21 29.65 -52.70
N GLY A 770 -21.94 29.35 -52.38
CA GLY A 770 -20.88 29.07 -53.36
C GLY A 770 -20.41 27.63 -53.24
N ALA A 771 -21.24 26.71 -53.71
CA ALA A 771 -20.99 25.28 -53.65
C ALA A 771 -20.04 24.81 -54.78
N GLY A 772 -18.97 24.11 -54.43
CA GLY A 772 -18.13 23.37 -55.37
C GLY A 772 -18.03 21.90 -54.99
N GLY A 773 -18.11 20.99 -55.98
CA GLY A 773 -18.07 19.55 -55.71
C GLY A 773 -16.82 19.08 -54.97
N PHE A 774 -15.69 19.77 -55.16
CA PHE A 774 -14.43 19.58 -54.44
C PHE A 774 -14.05 20.81 -53.60
N ALA A 775 -14.05 22.01 -54.19
CA ALA A 775 -13.59 23.22 -53.54
C ALA A 775 -14.65 24.34 -53.55
N GLY A 776 -14.98 24.89 -52.38
CA GLY A 776 -15.83 26.07 -52.27
C GLY A 776 -15.15 27.30 -52.87
N SER A 777 -13.86 27.50 -52.60
CA SER A 777 -13.02 28.50 -53.27
C SER A 777 -11.61 27.96 -53.42
N ALA A 778 -11.10 27.91 -54.64
CA ALA A 778 -9.76 27.42 -54.96
C ALA A 778 -8.84 28.59 -55.33
N SER A 779 -8.11 29.14 -54.35
CA SER A 779 -7.14 30.21 -54.59
C SER A 779 -5.68 29.72 -54.59
N ALA A 780 -5.42 28.47 -54.18
CA ALA A 780 -4.13 27.78 -54.30
C ALA A 780 -4.26 26.49 -55.15
N ASP A 781 -3.13 25.89 -55.53
CA ASP A 781 -3.07 24.87 -56.56
C ASP A 781 -3.72 23.54 -56.14
N ILE A 782 -4.48 22.94 -57.06
CA ILE A 782 -5.10 21.64 -56.89
C ILE A 782 -4.73 20.75 -58.08
N PHE A 783 -4.13 19.59 -57.80
CA PHE A 783 -3.70 18.63 -58.80
C PHE A 783 -4.37 17.27 -58.64
N ARG A 784 -4.57 16.58 -59.76
CA ARG A 784 -4.90 15.14 -59.79
C ARG A 784 -5.98 14.74 -58.78
N SER A 785 -7.07 15.50 -58.74
CA SER A 785 -8.13 15.33 -57.75
C SER A 785 -9.50 15.25 -58.42
N TYR A 786 -10.48 14.63 -57.76
CA TYR A 786 -11.80 14.50 -58.36
C TYR A 786 -12.97 14.69 -57.39
N SER A 787 -14.15 15.03 -57.95
CA SER A 787 -15.41 15.02 -57.20
C SER A 787 -16.56 14.35 -57.93
N THR A 788 -17.53 13.81 -57.18
CA THR A 788 -18.68 13.05 -57.73
C THR A 788 -20.03 13.37 -57.09
N GLY A 789 -20.07 14.09 -55.96
CA GLY A 789 -21.33 14.40 -55.29
C GLY A 789 -22.19 15.39 -56.06
N ARG A 790 -23.51 15.38 -55.81
CA ARG A 790 -24.43 16.37 -56.35
C ARG A 790 -24.07 17.77 -55.84
N VAL A 791 -24.09 18.79 -56.69
CA VAL A 791 -23.81 20.17 -56.30
C VAL A 791 -25.06 21.04 -56.46
N ASP A 792 -25.58 21.55 -55.35
CA ASP A 792 -26.77 22.42 -55.28
C ASP A 792 -26.40 23.80 -54.72
N GLY A 793 -25.91 24.68 -55.61
CA GLY A 793 -25.42 26.01 -55.26
C GLY A 793 -26.29 27.16 -55.74
N THR A 794 -26.49 28.21 -54.93
CA THR A 794 -27.43 29.30 -55.25
C THR A 794 -26.81 30.56 -55.88
N SER A 795 -25.48 30.74 -55.84
CA SER A 795 -24.84 31.99 -56.30
C SER A 795 -23.58 31.85 -57.17
N SER A 796 -22.95 30.67 -57.26
CA SER A 796 -21.76 30.39 -58.11
C SER A 796 -21.39 28.89 -58.10
N ALA A 797 -22.37 27.99 -58.30
CA ALA A 797 -22.13 26.55 -58.26
C ALA A 797 -21.10 26.11 -59.33
N GLY A 798 -20.21 25.17 -58.98
CA GLY A 798 -19.28 24.55 -59.92
C GLY A 798 -19.10 23.07 -59.66
N GLY A 799 -18.94 22.29 -60.73
CA GLY A 799 -18.86 20.82 -60.63
C GLY A 799 -17.66 20.34 -59.83
N PHE A 800 -16.54 21.06 -59.87
CA PHE A 800 -15.35 20.79 -59.06
C PHE A 800 -15.02 21.97 -58.12
N ALA A 801 -14.71 23.15 -58.64
CA ALA A 801 -14.55 24.36 -57.82
C ALA A 801 -15.64 25.40 -58.13
N SER A 802 -16.09 26.14 -57.11
CA SER A 802 -17.07 27.21 -57.32
C SER A 802 -16.50 28.36 -58.17
N GLY A 803 -17.37 29.28 -58.60
CA GLY A 803 -16.95 30.48 -59.34
C GLY A 803 -16.23 31.57 -58.56
N ARG A 804 -15.96 31.36 -57.26
CA ARG A 804 -15.27 32.32 -56.38
C ARG A 804 -13.78 31.96 -56.22
N GLY A 805 -12.91 32.97 -56.35
CA GLY A 805 -11.44 32.83 -56.30
C GLY A 805 -10.84 32.44 -57.65
N VAL A 806 -9.99 33.29 -58.24
CA VAL A 806 -9.54 33.19 -59.66
C VAL A 806 -8.02 33.02 -59.80
N ALA A 807 -7.35 32.48 -58.78
CA ALA A 807 -5.88 32.50 -58.70
C ALA A 807 -5.18 31.12 -58.64
N ALA A 808 -5.89 29.99 -58.70
CA ALA A 808 -5.32 28.65 -58.61
C ALA A 808 -5.05 27.98 -59.97
N LYS A 809 -4.02 27.12 -60.05
CA LYS A 809 -3.96 26.07 -61.07
C LYS A 809 -4.83 24.90 -60.63
N VAL A 810 -5.75 24.48 -61.50
CA VAL A 810 -6.59 23.30 -61.33
C VAL A 810 -6.27 22.35 -62.49
N GLU A 811 -5.28 21.49 -62.30
CA GLU A 811 -4.71 20.65 -63.38
C GLU A 811 -4.91 19.16 -63.09
N GLY A 812 -5.25 18.39 -64.13
CA GLY A 812 -5.57 16.98 -64.00
C GLY A 812 -6.73 16.69 -63.05
N CYS A 813 -7.61 17.67 -62.81
CA CYS A 813 -8.75 17.56 -61.90
C CYS A 813 -10.06 17.35 -62.65
N PHE A 814 -10.90 16.47 -62.15
CA PHE A 814 -12.11 16.00 -62.84
C PHE A 814 -13.34 16.05 -61.95
N TYR A 815 -14.52 16.19 -62.57
CA TYR A 815 -15.77 15.95 -61.86
C TYR A 815 -16.76 15.20 -62.74
N ASP A 816 -17.61 14.40 -62.10
CA ASP A 816 -18.68 13.69 -62.77
C ASP A 816 -19.84 14.65 -63.03
N ARG A 817 -20.05 14.99 -64.31
CA ARG A 817 -21.08 15.97 -64.73
C ARG A 817 -22.51 15.44 -64.61
N GLU A 818 -22.69 14.12 -64.62
CA GLU A 818 -24.01 13.50 -64.57
C GLU A 818 -24.51 13.43 -63.12
N THR A 819 -23.63 13.08 -62.19
CA THR A 819 -23.96 13.03 -60.77
C THR A 819 -23.94 14.41 -60.10
N SER A 820 -23.00 15.28 -60.47
CA SER A 820 -22.94 16.65 -59.93
C SER A 820 -24.11 17.52 -60.38
N GLY A 821 -24.66 17.24 -61.57
CA GLY A 821 -25.65 18.11 -62.24
C GLY A 821 -25.04 19.40 -62.82
N GLN A 822 -23.71 19.53 -62.82
CA GLN A 822 -22.98 20.70 -63.30
C GLN A 822 -22.30 20.42 -64.64
N MET A 823 -22.08 21.47 -65.45
CA MET A 823 -21.44 21.36 -66.77
C MET A 823 -20.48 22.53 -67.05
N ASP A 824 -20.06 23.25 -66.01
CA ASP A 824 -19.20 24.41 -66.14
C ASP A 824 -17.78 24.00 -66.60
N ASN A 825 -17.44 24.36 -67.83
CA ASN A 825 -16.12 24.14 -68.41
C ASN A 825 -15.28 25.44 -68.38
N THR A 826 -15.22 26.09 -67.21
CA THR A 826 -14.59 27.41 -67.04
C THR A 826 -13.14 27.32 -66.54
N GLY A 827 -12.47 26.18 -66.71
CA GLY A 827 -11.11 25.95 -66.20
C GLY A 827 -11.04 25.70 -64.70
N ARG A 828 -12.16 25.31 -64.07
CA ARG A 828 -12.28 25.07 -62.62
C ARG A 828 -12.38 23.57 -62.29
N GLY A 829 -11.77 22.74 -63.13
CA GLY A 829 -11.96 21.29 -63.22
C GLY A 829 -12.58 20.88 -64.56
N THR A 830 -12.27 19.67 -65.02
CA THR A 830 -12.71 19.16 -66.32
C THR A 830 -13.95 18.27 -66.15
N PRO A 831 -15.12 18.63 -66.72
CA PRO A 831 -16.29 17.76 -66.69
C PRO A 831 -16.04 16.46 -67.45
N GLN A 832 -16.42 15.34 -66.86
CA GLN A 832 -16.39 14.03 -67.49
C GLN A 832 -17.72 13.30 -67.26
N TYR A 833 -18.12 12.47 -68.24
CA TYR A 833 -19.25 11.56 -68.06
C TYR A 833 -18.90 10.48 -67.04
N THR A 834 -19.90 9.91 -66.37
CA THR A 834 -19.71 8.84 -65.37
C THR A 834 -18.94 7.66 -65.96
N THR A 835 -19.19 7.32 -67.23
CA THR A 835 -18.44 6.24 -67.91
C THR A 835 -16.95 6.53 -68.01
N ASN A 836 -16.58 7.79 -68.27
CA ASN A 836 -15.18 8.22 -68.38
C ASN A 836 -14.53 8.36 -67.00
N MET A 837 -15.27 8.87 -66.01
CA MET A 837 -14.81 8.94 -64.61
C MET A 837 -14.53 7.56 -64.00
N LYS A 838 -15.05 6.49 -64.61
CA LYS A 838 -14.78 5.10 -64.22
C LYS A 838 -13.78 4.43 -65.17
N ASP A 839 -13.18 5.16 -66.10
CA ASP A 839 -12.17 4.68 -67.04
C ASP A 839 -10.78 5.26 -66.70
N ASN A 840 -9.74 4.44 -66.83
CA ASN A 840 -8.39 4.81 -66.38
C ASN A 840 -7.66 5.76 -67.34
N GLN A 841 -8.06 5.81 -68.62
CA GLN A 841 -7.26 6.50 -69.64
C GLN A 841 -7.19 8.00 -69.37
N ILE A 842 -8.32 8.63 -69.01
CA ILE A 842 -8.37 10.08 -68.75
C ILE A 842 -7.47 10.51 -67.59
N TYR A 843 -7.32 9.65 -66.57
CA TYR A 843 -6.51 9.94 -65.40
C TYR A 843 -5.02 9.74 -65.69
N ARG A 844 -4.67 8.67 -66.41
CA ARG A 844 -3.29 8.41 -66.86
C ARG A 844 -2.78 9.50 -67.80
N ASP A 845 -3.62 9.94 -68.74
CA ASP A 845 -3.28 11.04 -69.65
C ASP A 845 -3.08 12.37 -68.89
N ALA A 846 -3.70 12.50 -67.71
CA ALA A 846 -3.54 13.63 -66.81
C ALA A 846 -2.43 13.44 -65.75
N GLY A 847 -1.61 12.39 -65.86
CA GLY A 847 -0.45 12.18 -65.01
C GLY A 847 -0.75 11.54 -63.64
N TRP A 848 -1.87 10.84 -63.49
CA TRP A 848 -2.19 10.12 -62.25
C TRP A 848 -1.42 8.81 -62.19
N ASP A 849 -0.76 8.55 -61.06
CA ASP A 849 0.02 7.33 -60.83
C ASP A 849 -0.86 6.19 -60.30
N PHE A 850 -1.19 5.23 -61.18
CA PHE A 850 -1.96 4.02 -60.82
C PHE A 850 -1.08 2.82 -60.48
N VAL A 851 -1.54 1.98 -59.57
CA VAL A 851 -0.91 0.68 -59.26
C VAL A 851 -0.67 -0.13 -60.55
N GLY A 852 0.58 -0.55 -60.76
CA GLY A 852 0.99 -1.40 -61.88
C GLY A 852 1.27 -0.65 -63.19
N GLU A 853 1.26 0.68 -63.20
CA GLU A 853 1.84 1.48 -64.29
C GLU A 853 3.22 2.05 -63.89
N SER A 854 3.95 2.61 -64.85
CA SER A 854 5.27 3.21 -64.61
C SER A 854 5.50 4.50 -65.38
N GLN A 855 4.47 5.02 -66.05
CA GLN A 855 4.59 6.19 -66.92
C GLN A 855 4.45 7.49 -66.10
N ASN A 856 3.57 7.48 -65.10
CA ASN A 856 3.25 8.65 -64.28
C ASN A 856 3.83 8.62 -62.87
N GLY A 857 4.51 7.54 -62.48
CA GLY A 857 5.07 7.32 -61.15
C GLY A 857 5.36 5.84 -60.92
N THR A 858 5.90 5.51 -59.76
CA THR A 858 6.09 4.12 -59.29
C THR A 858 5.51 3.89 -57.90
N GLU A 859 4.93 4.93 -57.31
CA GLU A 859 4.37 4.96 -55.98
C GLU A 859 3.01 4.23 -55.93
N GLY A 860 2.28 4.17 -57.04
CA GLY A 860 1.01 3.46 -57.16
C GLY A 860 -0.08 4.06 -56.28
N ILE A 861 -0.25 5.38 -56.33
CA ILE A 861 -1.15 6.15 -55.45
C ILE A 861 -2.62 5.74 -55.64
N TRP A 862 -3.03 5.52 -56.89
CA TRP A 862 -4.43 5.23 -57.24
C TRP A 862 -4.63 3.78 -57.63
N ASN A 863 -5.79 3.21 -57.26
CA ASN A 863 -6.23 1.90 -57.70
C ASN A 863 -7.70 1.95 -58.14
N ARG A 864 -8.18 0.87 -58.76
CA ARG A 864 -9.53 0.74 -59.28
C ARG A 864 -10.02 -0.69 -59.19
N ALA A 865 -11.25 -0.81 -58.73
CA ALA A 865 -12.02 -2.04 -58.76
C ALA A 865 -13.49 -1.67 -58.95
N THR A 866 -14.22 -2.41 -59.77
CA THR A 866 -15.65 -2.14 -60.04
C THR A 866 -16.54 -2.28 -58.80
N THR A 867 -16.03 -2.96 -57.76
CA THR A 867 -16.72 -3.22 -56.49
C THR A 867 -16.30 -2.26 -55.37
N VAL A 868 -15.30 -1.42 -55.58
CA VAL A 868 -14.78 -0.48 -54.56
C VAL A 868 -15.07 0.94 -55.03
N ASN A 869 -15.49 1.80 -54.10
CA ASN A 869 -15.77 3.22 -54.38
C ASN A 869 -16.67 3.43 -55.63
N ASP A 870 -17.70 2.59 -55.78
CA ASP A 870 -18.63 2.54 -56.92
C ASP A 870 -17.98 2.46 -58.31
N GLY A 871 -16.76 1.93 -58.39
CA GLY A 871 -15.98 1.82 -59.62
C GLY A 871 -15.24 3.09 -60.03
N TYR A 872 -15.32 4.17 -59.24
CA TYR A 872 -14.43 5.33 -59.38
C TYR A 872 -13.03 4.99 -58.83
N PRO A 873 -11.97 5.69 -59.28
CA PRO A 873 -10.63 5.54 -58.69
C PRO A 873 -10.66 5.76 -57.18
N TYR A 874 -9.92 4.93 -56.44
CA TYR A 874 -9.73 5.08 -55.00
C TYR A 874 -8.25 5.09 -54.68
N LEU A 875 -7.90 5.65 -53.53
CA LEU A 875 -6.52 5.71 -53.07
C LEU A 875 -6.09 4.33 -52.57
N GLU A 876 -4.98 3.82 -53.09
CA GLU A 876 -4.42 2.57 -52.62
C GLU A 876 -3.93 2.73 -51.18
N ALA A 877 -4.23 1.75 -50.34
CA ALA A 877 -3.64 1.72 -49.01
C ALA A 877 -2.14 1.56 -49.17
N VAL A 878 -1.36 2.58 -48.82
CA VAL A 878 0.09 2.48 -48.73
C VAL A 878 0.39 1.50 -47.60
N THR A 879 0.48 0.20 -47.92
CA THR A 879 1.12 -0.77 -47.02
C THR A 879 2.54 -0.27 -46.81
N LEU A 880 2.83 0.22 -45.61
CA LEU A 880 4.18 0.56 -45.17
C LEU A 880 5.14 -0.55 -45.63
N ARG A 881 6.07 -0.21 -46.52
CA ARG A 881 7.24 -1.04 -46.81
C ARG A 881 8.27 -0.88 -45.72
#